data_AF-A0A553IJ09-F1
#
_entry.id   AF-A0A553IJ09-F1
#
_cell.length_a   1.000
_cell.length_b   1.000
_cell.length_c   1.000
_cell.angle_alpha   90.00
_cell.angle_beta   90.00
_cell.angle_gamma   90.00
#
_symmetry.space_group_name_H-M   'P 1'
#
loop_
_entity.id
_entity.type
_entity.pdbx_description
1 polymer ?
#
loop_
_entity_poly.entity_id
_entity_poly.type
_entity_poly.pdbx_seq_one_letter_code
_entity_poly.pdbx_strand_id
1 'polypeptide(L)'
;MVDIKKQSAQSITLLESNYKKEFEKIIENFESNQALLLLEIEDATKNYEKEKSKISHIKNFYREQSDKKYLSIKNDYHAASIEFNKSLETLKKEKEHHLKELKQSDEANRLPIEDALDKLKLDYEAQKLQVEQTYKEKLEAHKNKIEVITTNFNTKKDELTITYSDALSLINSKLSSFRDVIANDRLDRNQKLKEDLKETQNEDAIKALKKDVKRHLRQQDAELNRQIIRTEKESHALLKAHYQKLQDLELKYLEDKSNWRIKGKKFVIDQKLENYVNEQNYQYQLKSLQLQLKTLKSTYEFELEKTDITHLSQIAPLDLKLSVANAISEKDVNLLSNDTNYHLNFYQHQEDSLTHNFTVFKLTKEHELEVLNLTKEHDLSVSNMSLQLSIDKENVIREQQLANQQLKKDYIEYTYQKQVSSEELIYLKQKALYENEIQHLMKSEHSYHNYLTDKRVIEQSILKHKRRIEETNIHFLERLEFVDMTNEMLTKDLEVIHSRIHYLFNQIYLIYNIHHHFMLSLIQIYEIPAHPEDVKQYIHLYLEVFKHLNSIQEQAKDQFLLDLNTFQEVKINDLSALKLKTNNDLLESEYMAKIKTIDLDITSTNQIISDIEDRILVLSSNVDRVQFELNEIETSDNPKASLSTKKDLTKQLNIIESEISTLDKSIIKYNNQIDLLNKRKNRLLGELDKKRSITLSKNQTDTKSYLKQKLFYIHGIKQITQLFKVYEEKVLVITNKLDQPLYLTDNIIKEYQKGYTRIEEYFEKTSNAIYQSLLKGSVSLYDKLMAQQNISKKDFLTEQKHLIKKLDKQQLEFELKLKNLSSDFKHHLQLLSDEKDTIIQNINTVQFKSQEQDLINQQKLMSLTESKIMSTESNLNKEILLIDDNLKSVILQMHNDFDKQIQKIKLQHDKNILKHNEAMLLKTKNLKALEESTKLKNGQLSMRFTQAEVKLIELNKEKIANFEQSIQKKHSLLLKKIQSYADELKSAQTKKDLSIKDNESKLLAFTSKVEIHERKILQKDLKDAKASYQFKQRTLKL
;
A
#
# COMPACT_ATOMS: atom_id res chain seq x y z
N MET A 1 29.80 22.15 -104.14
CA MET A 1 30.53 21.15 -103.33
C MET A 1 30.73 19.80 -104.01
N VAL A 2 29.84 19.29 -104.88
CA VAL A 2 29.86 17.86 -105.30
C VAL A 2 30.68 17.55 -106.58
N ASP A 3 30.63 18.38 -107.64
CA ASP A 3 31.33 18.02 -108.90
C ASP A 3 32.83 18.34 -108.90
N ILE A 4 33.30 19.32 -108.12
CA ILE A 4 34.75 19.59 -107.98
C ILE A 4 35.44 18.53 -107.11
N LYS A 5 34.68 17.91 -106.19
CA LYS A 5 35.11 16.69 -105.51
C LYS A 5 35.32 15.51 -106.47
N LYS A 6 34.71 15.51 -107.67
CA LYS A 6 34.67 14.36 -108.57
C LYS A 6 35.95 14.16 -109.41
N GLN A 7 36.60 15.26 -109.83
CA GLN A 7 37.86 15.21 -110.60
C GLN A 7 39.09 15.05 -109.70
N SER A 8 39.16 15.76 -108.56
CA SER A 8 40.13 15.48 -107.50
C SER A 8 40.00 14.03 -107.00
N ALA A 9 38.76 13.51 -106.91
CA ALA A 9 38.52 12.10 -106.60
C ALA A 9 39.05 11.12 -107.66
N GLN A 10 39.22 11.47 -108.94
CA GLN A 10 39.76 10.52 -109.94
C GLN A 10 41.28 10.33 -109.81
N SER A 11 42.03 11.39 -109.52
CA SER A 11 43.47 11.32 -109.25
C SER A 11 43.74 10.70 -107.88
N ILE A 12 42.95 11.08 -106.88
CA ILE A 12 42.96 10.47 -105.55
C ILE A 12 42.57 8.98 -105.65
N THR A 13 41.57 8.57 -106.44
CA THR A 13 41.16 7.14 -106.53
C THR A 13 42.24 6.22 -107.07
N LEU A 14 43.16 6.71 -107.90
CA LEU A 14 44.26 5.91 -108.43
C LEU A 14 45.36 5.69 -107.37
N LEU A 15 45.71 6.73 -106.60
CA LEU A 15 46.59 6.65 -105.42
C LEU A 15 45.95 5.83 -104.30
N GLU A 16 44.66 6.04 -104.05
CA GLU A 16 43.84 5.24 -103.15
C GLU A 16 43.72 3.79 -103.61
N SER A 17 43.79 3.46 -104.90
CA SER A 17 43.68 2.06 -105.35
C SER A 17 44.89 1.21 -104.98
N ASN A 18 46.08 1.82 -105.02
CA ASN A 18 47.33 1.16 -104.62
C ASN A 18 47.43 1.10 -103.09
N TYR A 19 47.09 2.19 -102.40
CA TYR A 19 46.92 2.18 -100.95
C TYR A 19 45.88 1.13 -100.52
N LYS A 20 44.74 1.02 -101.21
CA LYS A 20 43.70 0.03 -100.90
C LYS A 20 44.23 -1.39 -100.89
N LYS A 21 45.10 -1.78 -101.83
CA LYS A 21 45.66 -3.14 -101.87
C LYS A 21 46.62 -3.43 -100.71
N GLU A 22 47.42 -2.45 -100.28
CA GLU A 22 48.30 -2.62 -99.11
C GLU A 22 47.52 -2.51 -97.80
N PHE A 23 46.55 -1.60 -97.73
CA PHE A 23 45.59 -1.43 -96.66
C PHE A 23 44.76 -2.69 -96.43
N GLU A 24 44.22 -3.30 -97.49
CA GLU A 24 43.45 -4.56 -97.43
C GLU A 24 44.30 -5.69 -96.85
N LYS A 25 45.58 -5.82 -97.23
CA LYS A 25 46.47 -6.84 -96.65
C LYS A 25 46.80 -6.60 -95.17
N ILE A 26 47.06 -5.36 -94.78
CA ILE A 26 47.33 -5.01 -93.37
C ILE A 26 46.06 -5.24 -92.53
N ILE A 27 44.89 -4.90 -93.08
CA ILE A 27 43.60 -5.10 -92.42
C ILE A 27 43.22 -6.57 -92.34
N GLU A 28 43.33 -7.37 -93.40
CA GLU A 28 43.00 -8.80 -93.38
C GLU A 28 43.82 -9.55 -92.31
N ASN A 29 45.12 -9.28 -92.22
CA ASN A 29 45.97 -9.88 -91.19
C ASN A 29 45.61 -9.42 -89.78
N PHE A 30 45.26 -8.14 -89.60
CA PHE A 30 44.81 -7.61 -88.32
C PHE A 30 43.44 -8.18 -87.93
N GLU A 31 42.45 -8.17 -88.83
CA GLU A 31 41.10 -8.67 -88.60
C GLU A 31 41.09 -10.17 -88.27
N SER A 32 41.92 -10.97 -88.95
CA SER A 32 42.07 -12.40 -88.63
C SER A 32 42.58 -12.63 -87.20
N ASN A 33 43.61 -11.88 -86.77
CA ASN A 33 44.18 -12.02 -85.43
C ASN A 33 43.28 -11.39 -84.35
N GLN A 34 42.63 -10.27 -84.67
CA GLN A 34 41.67 -9.60 -83.80
C GLN A 34 40.44 -10.48 -83.56
N ALA A 35 39.90 -11.11 -84.60
CA ALA A 35 38.77 -12.01 -84.49
C ALA A 35 39.09 -13.20 -83.58
N LEU A 36 40.29 -13.76 -83.68
CA LEU A 36 40.73 -14.88 -82.84
C LEU A 36 40.81 -14.49 -81.35
N LEU A 37 41.42 -13.33 -81.05
CA LEU A 37 41.50 -12.80 -79.67
C LEU A 37 40.13 -12.42 -79.09
N LEU A 38 39.24 -11.82 -79.90
CA LEU A 38 37.90 -11.47 -79.47
C LEU A 38 37.05 -12.72 -79.20
N LEU A 39 37.18 -13.77 -80.01
CA LEU A 39 36.46 -15.03 -79.83
C LEU A 39 36.91 -15.74 -78.54
N GLU A 40 38.21 -15.73 -78.23
CA GLU A 40 38.73 -16.22 -76.94
C GLU A 40 38.18 -15.42 -75.74
N ILE A 41 38.06 -14.09 -75.85
CA ILE A 41 37.44 -13.25 -74.81
C ILE A 41 35.95 -13.58 -74.68
N GLU A 42 35.19 -13.70 -75.77
CA GLU A 42 33.76 -14.00 -75.75
C GLU A 42 33.47 -15.37 -75.10
N ASP A 43 34.23 -16.40 -75.45
CA ASP A 43 34.07 -17.74 -74.86
C ASP A 43 34.40 -17.75 -73.36
N ALA A 44 35.45 -17.04 -72.94
CA ALA A 44 35.77 -16.85 -71.53
C ALA A 44 34.66 -16.05 -70.80
N THR A 45 34.05 -15.06 -71.45
CA THR A 45 32.98 -14.23 -70.89
C THR A 45 31.72 -15.05 -70.66
N LYS A 46 31.29 -15.87 -71.64
CA LYS A 46 30.14 -16.79 -71.50
C LYS A 46 30.36 -17.80 -70.38
N ASN A 47 31.56 -18.36 -70.26
CA ASN A 47 31.89 -19.30 -69.18
C ASN A 47 31.89 -18.62 -67.81
N TYR A 48 32.42 -17.40 -67.70
CA TYR A 48 32.37 -16.59 -66.47
C TYR A 48 30.92 -16.29 -66.04
N GLU A 49 30.07 -15.83 -66.95
CA GLU A 49 28.66 -15.55 -66.65
C GLU A 49 27.90 -16.79 -66.18
N LYS A 50 28.17 -17.94 -66.82
CA LYS A 50 27.59 -19.24 -66.44
C LYS A 50 28.00 -19.63 -65.02
N GLU A 51 29.29 -19.60 -64.68
CA GLU A 51 29.77 -19.94 -63.34
C GLU A 51 29.31 -18.92 -62.28
N LYS A 52 29.29 -17.63 -62.61
CA LYS A 52 28.75 -16.58 -61.72
C LYS A 52 27.27 -16.80 -61.40
N SER A 53 26.47 -17.18 -62.40
CA SER A 53 25.05 -17.48 -62.19
C SER A 53 24.83 -18.69 -61.26
N LYS A 54 25.67 -19.73 -61.36
CA LYS A 54 25.64 -20.89 -60.46
C LYS A 54 25.94 -20.49 -59.01
N ILE A 55 26.98 -19.70 -58.78
CA ILE A 55 27.34 -19.21 -57.44
C ILE A 55 26.20 -18.35 -56.85
N SER A 56 25.61 -17.46 -57.65
CA SER A 56 24.46 -16.65 -57.24
C SER A 56 23.24 -17.50 -56.88
N HIS A 57 22.94 -18.55 -57.65
CA HIS A 57 21.84 -19.47 -57.35
C HIS A 57 22.07 -20.23 -56.03
N ILE A 58 23.28 -20.74 -55.79
CA ILE A 58 23.65 -21.40 -54.53
C ILE A 58 23.52 -20.44 -53.34
N LYS A 59 23.98 -19.19 -53.49
CA LYS A 59 23.89 -18.14 -52.46
C LYS A 59 22.43 -17.82 -52.09
N ASN A 60 21.54 -17.71 -53.08
CA ASN A 60 20.11 -17.47 -52.85
C ASN A 60 19.41 -18.69 -52.24
N PHE A 61 19.72 -19.90 -52.70
CA PHE A 61 19.21 -21.14 -52.11
C PHE A 61 19.59 -21.28 -50.63
N TYR A 62 20.81 -20.90 -50.26
CA TYR A 62 21.24 -20.90 -48.86
C TYR A 62 20.47 -19.87 -48.01
N ARG A 63 20.12 -18.70 -48.56
CA ARG A 63 19.25 -17.71 -47.87
C ARG A 63 17.87 -18.30 -47.59
N GLU A 64 17.24 -18.91 -48.59
CA GLU A 64 15.93 -19.56 -48.42
C GLU A 64 15.95 -20.70 -47.39
N GLN A 65 17.03 -21.49 -47.34
CA GLN A 65 17.20 -22.51 -46.32
C GLN A 65 17.34 -21.92 -44.91
N SER A 66 18.07 -20.80 -44.77
CA SER A 66 18.20 -20.09 -43.50
C SER A 66 16.86 -19.53 -43.03
N ASP A 67 16.09 -18.91 -43.92
CA ASP A 67 14.75 -18.38 -43.61
C ASP A 67 13.79 -19.50 -43.17
N LYS A 68 13.84 -20.67 -43.82
CA LYS A 68 13.06 -21.85 -43.41
C LYS A 68 13.46 -22.35 -42.02
N LYS A 69 14.76 -22.39 -41.70
CA LYS A 69 15.25 -22.78 -40.38
C LYS A 69 14.83 -21.78 -39.30
N TYR A 70 14.89 -20.48 -39.58
CA TYR A 70 14.42 -19.42 -38.68
C TYR A 70 12.93 -19.58 -38.36
N LEU A 71 12.10 -19.84 -39.37
CA LEU A 71 10.66 -20.09 -39.19
C LEU A 71 10.40 -21.34 -38.33
N SER A 72 11.17 -22.41 -38.50
CA SER A 72 11.07 -23.61 -37.66
C SER A 72 11.34 -23.29 -36.18
N ILE A 73 12.44 -22.60 -35.88
CA ILE A 73 12.81 -22.22 -34.50
C ILE A 73 11.70 -21.39 -33.84
N LYS A 74 11.11 -20.44 -34.59
CA LYS A 74 10.00 -19.61 -34.11
C LYS A 74 8.73 -20.43 -33.84
N ASN A 75 8.43 -21.41 -34.70
CA ASN A 75 7.28 -22.28 -34.54
C ASN A 75 7.44 -23.21 -33.32
N ASP A 76 8.65 -23.69 -33.04
CA ASP A 76 8.93 -24.56 -31.88
C ASP A 76 8.70 -23.83 -30.55
N TYR A 77 9.15 -22.57 -30.42
CA TYR A 77 8.82 -21.73 -29.27
C TYR A 77 7.31 -21.46 -29.16
N HIS A 78 6.65 -21.18 -30.29
CA HIS A 78 5.20 -20.95 -30.29
C HIS A 78 4.43 -22.21 -29.85
N ALA A 79 4.87 -23.40 -30.26
CA ALA A 79 4.29 -24.67 -29.82
C ALA A 79 4.42 -24.85 -28.29
N ALA A 80 5.61 -24.58 -27.72
CA ALA A 80 5.83 -24.60 -26.28
C ALA A 80 4.95 -23.58 -25.53
N SER A 81 4.74 -22.39 -26.09
CA SER A 81 3.83 -21.38 -25.54
C SER A 81 2.36 -21.81 -25.57
N ILE A 82 1.91 -22.48 -26.64
CA ILE A 82 0.56 -23.04 -26.73
C ILE A 82 0.35 -24.14 -25.67
N GLU A 83 1.32 -25.04 -25.52
CA GLU A 83 1.29 -26.13 -24.52
C GLU A 83 1.25 -25.58 -23.09
N PHE A 84 2.04 -24.54 -22.81
CA PHE A 84 2.00 -23.82 -21.54
C PHE A 84 0.61 -23.26 -21.24
N ASN A 85 0.00 -22.56 -22.20
CA ASN A 85 -1.32 -21.96 -22.01
C ASN A 85 -2.42 -23.01 -21.80
N LYS A 86 -2.38 -24.12 -22.53
CA LYS A 86 -3.31 -25.25 -22.32
C LYS A 86 -3.17 -25.84 -20.92
N SER A 87 -1.94 -26.07 -20.48
CA SER A 87 -1.64 -26.63 -19.14
C SER A 87 -2.02 -25.66 -18.01
N LEU A 88 -1.87 -24.35 -18.24
CA LEU A 88 -2.28 -23.33 -17.29
C LEU A 88 -3.82 -23.22 -17.19
N GLU A 89 -4.53 -23.42 -18.29
CA GLU A 89 -6.00 -23.45 -18.30
C GLU A 89 -6.56 -24.68 -17.56
N THR A 90 -5.92 -25.86 -17.69
CA THR A 90 -6.31 -27.06 -16.93
C THR A 90 -6.09 -26.85 -15.44
N LEU A 91 -4.93 -26.31 -15.03
CA LEU A 91 -4.64 -26.00 -13.63
C LEU A 91 -5.60 -24.97 -13.03
N LYS A 92 -6.02 -23.97 -13.80
CA LYS A 92 -7.05 -23.01 -13.39
C LYS A 92 -8.40 -23.70 -13.14
N LYS A 93 -8.83 -24.59 -14.04
CA LYS A 93 -10.08 -25.34 -13.88
C LYS A 93 -10.04 -26.25 -12.66
N GLU A 94 -8.92 -26.95 -12.43
CA GLU A 94 -8.71 -27.77 -11.22
C GLU A 94 -8.77 -26.94 -9.94
N LYS A 95 -8.11 -25.78 -9.93
CA LYS A 95 -8.17 -24.84 -8.81
C LYS A 95 -9.61 -24.36 -8.54
N GLU A 96 -10.33 -23.95 -9.58
CA GLU A 96 -11.72 -23.50 -9.45
C GLU A 96 -12.64 -24.61 -8.93
N HIS A 97 -12.42 -25.85 -9.37
CA HIS A 97 -13.15 -27.01 -8.88
C HIS A 97 -12.90 -27.25 -7.39
N HIS A 98 -11.63 -27.30 -6.98
CA HIS A 98 -11.27 -27.46 -5.57
C HIS A 98 -11.79 -26.31 -4.70
N LEU A 99 -11.76 -25.06 -5.18
CA LEU A 99 -12.33 -23.93 -4.44
C LEU A 99 -13.87 -24.05 -4.28
N LYS A 100 -14.57 -24.60 -5.27
CA LYS A 100 -16.02 -24.88 -5.17
C LYS A 100 -16.29 -25.99 -4.15
N GLU A 101 -15.55 -27.09 -4.21
CA GLU A 101 -15.66 -28.18 -3.22
C GLU A 101 -15.37 -27.67 -1.81
N LEU A 102 -14.33 -26.83 -1.64
CA LEU A 102 -13.97 -26.26 -0.34
C LEU A 102 -15.10 -25.40 0.24
N LYS A 103 -15.71 -24.56 -0.59
CA LYS A 103 -16.84 -23.71 -0.19
C LYS A 103 -18.07 -24.53 0.19
N GLN A 104 -18.40 -25.55 -0.61
CA GLN A 104 -19.52 -26.44 -0.31
C GLN A 104 -19.29 -27.19 1.01
N SER A 105 -18.07 -27.66 1.25
CA SER A 105 -17.69 -28.32 2.51
C SER A 105 -17.73 -27.36 3.71
N ASP A 106 -17.26 -26.12 3.56
CA ASP A 106 -17.34 -25.09 4.61
C ASP A 106 -18.80 -24.77 4.94
N GLU A 107 -19.64 -24.51 3.93
CA GLU A 107 -21.07 -24.23 4.11
C GLU A 107 -21.80 -25.41 4.76
N ALA A 108 -21.53 -26.63 4.31
CA ALA A 108 -22.14 -27.85 4.87
C ALA A 108 -21.79 -28.05 6.36
N ASN A 109 -20.58 -27.65 6.78
CA ASN A 109 -20.17 -27.78 8.18
C ASN A 109 -20.52 -26.55 9.04
N ARG A 110 -20.68 -25.36 8.45
CA ARG A 110 -21.02 -24.11 9.16
C ARG A 110 -22.49 -24.03 9.54
N LEU A 111 -23.38 -24.35 8.60
CA LEU A 111 -24.84 -24.33 8.78
C LEU A 111 -25.33 -25.09 10.03
N PRO A 112 -24.92 -26.36 10.30
CA PRO A 112 -25.40 -27.07 11.48
C PRO A 112 -24.95 -26.41 12.80
N ILE A 113 -23.83 -25.68 12.83
CA ILE A 113 -23.34 -24.97 14.02
C ILE A 113 -24.10 -23.65 14.21
N GLU A 114 -24.44 -22.95 13.13
CA GLU A 114 -25.31 -21.77 13.15
C GLU A 114 -26.72 -22.14 13.62
N ASP A 115 -27.30 -23.23 13.09
CA ASP A 115 -28.59 -23.76 13.54
C ASP A 115 -28.56 -24.17 15.02
N ALA A 116 -27.44 -24.76 15.49
CA ALA A 116 -27.25 -25.12 16.89
C ALA A 116 -27.18 -23.88 17.80
N LEU A 117 -26.58 -22.76 17.34
CA LEU A 117 -26.56 -21.50 18.09
C LEU A 117 -27.95 -20.90 18.26
N ASP A 118 -28.79 -20.97 17.24
CA ASP A 118 -30.15 -20.45 17.33
C ASP A 118 -31.07 -21.34 18.16
N LYS A 119 -30.93 -22.68 18.04
CA LYS A 119 -31.59 -23.61 18.96
C LYS A 119 -31.18 -23.37 20.42
N LEU A 120 -29.90 -23.15 20.69
CA LEU A 120 -29.40 -22.89 22.04
C LEU A 120 -30.02 -21.64 22.69
N LYS A 121 -30.25 -20.57 21.90
CA LYS A 121 -30.94 -19.37 22.40
C LYS A 121 -32.40 -19.65 22.76
N LEU A 122 -33.12 -20.34 21.86
CA LEU A 122 -34.51 -20.72 22.09
C LEU A 122 -34.66 -21.62 23.31
N ASP A 123 -33.77 -22.60 23.47
CA ASP A 123 -33.75 -23.50 24.62
C ASP A 123 -33.49 -22.76 25.93
N TYR A 124 -32.57 -21.77 25.94
CA TYR A 124 -32.31 -20.94 27.11
C TYR A 124 -33.52 -20.08 27.51
N GLU A 125 -34.20 -19.46 26.55
CA GLU A 125 -35.41 -18.67 26.81
C GLU A 125 -36.55 -19.55 27.33
N ALA A 126 -36.73 -20.74 26.76
CA ALA A 126 -37.71 -21.71 27.20
C ALA A 126 -37.43 -22.20 28.64
N GLN A 127 -36.17 -22.53 28.96
CA GLN A 127 -35.77 -22.94 30.31
C GLN A 127 -35.98 -21.82 31.33
N LYS A 128 -35.64 -20.57 30.99
CA LYS A 128 -35.86 -19.42 31.87
C LYS A 128 -37.35 -19.23 32.17
N LEU A 129 -38.22 -19.33 31.16
CA LEU A 129 -39.67 -19.25 31.33
C LEU A 129 -40.20 -20.41 32.20
N GLN A 130 -39.68 -21.62 32.01
CA GLN A 130 -40.05 -22.78 32.82
C GLN A 130 -39.65 -22.60 34.30
N VAL A 131 -38.45 -22.09 34.59
CA VAL A 131 -38.00 -21.79 35.96
C VAL A 131 -38.88 -20.69 36.59
N GLU A 132 -39.26 -19.67 35.83
CA GLU A 132 -40.18 -18.63 36.31
C GLU A 132 -41.60 -19.16 36.59
N GLN A 133 -42.13 -20.03 35.72
CA GLN A 133 -43.43 -20.67 35.90
C GLN A 133 -43.45 -21.57 37.13
N THR A 134 -42.48 -22.48 37.26
CA THR A 134 -42.37 -23.39 38.41
C THR A 134 -42.18 -22.62 39.72
N TYR A 135 -41.47 -21.49 39.72
CA TYR A 135 -41.37 -20.60 40.88
C TYR A 135 -42.71 -19.95 41.25
N LYS A 136 -43.47 -19.45 40.26
CA LYS A 136 -44.81 -18.88 40.49
C LYS A 136 -45.76 -19.90 41.11
N GLU A 137 -45.79 -21.12 40.57
CA GLU A 137 -46.59 -22.22 41.11
C GLU A 137 -46.21 -22.56 42.56
N LYS A 138 -44.90 -22.68 42.85
CA LYS A 138 -44.38 -22.91 44.21
C LYS A 138 -44.77 -21.78 45.17
N LEU A 139 -44.76 -20.53 44.71
CA LEU A 139 -45.09 -19.35 45.51
C LEU A 139 -46.60 -19.26 45.80
N GLU A 140 -47.45 -19.54 44.82
CA GLU A 140 -48.90 -19.64 45.01
C GLU A 140 -49.27 -20.76 45.99
N ALA A 141 -48.69 -21.95 45.81
CA ALA A 141 -48.87 -23.05 46.76
C ALA A 141 -48.36 -22.69 48.18
N HIS A 142 -47.33 -21.85 48.29
CA HIS A 142 -46.81 -21.36 49.56
C HIS A 142 -47.73 -20.32 50.22
N LYS A 143 -48.34 -19.41 49.46
CA LYS A 143 -49.36 -18.47 49.95
C LYS A 143 -50.60 -19.19 50.50
N ASN A 144 -51.11 -20.19 49.78
CA ASN A 144 -52.26 -20.96 50.23
C ASN A 144 -51.98 -21.68 51.58
N LYS A 145 -50.73 -22.10 51.82
CA LYS A 145 -50.34 -22.75 53.08
C LYS A 145 -50.45 -21.83 54.31
N ILE A 146 -50.19 -20.52 54.20
CA ILE A 146 -50.33 -19.62 55.37
C ILE A 146 -51.79 -19.39 55.73
N GLU A 147 -52.67 -19.35 54.73
CA GLU A 147 -54.12 -19.25 54.94
C GLU A 147 -54.64 -20.48 55.68
N VAL A 148 -54.20 -21.68 55.27
CA VAL A 148 -54.51 -22.94 55.97
C VAL A 148 -53.98 -22.95 57.41
N ILE A 149 -52.75 -22.51 57.65
CA ILE A 149 -52.18 -22.45 59.01
C ILE A 149 -52.97 -21.47 59.90
N THR A 150 -53.35 -20.31 59.35
CA THR A 150 -54.06 -19.26 60.10
C THR A 150 -55.51 -19.66 60.41
N THR A 151 -56.21 -20.24 59.43
CA THR A 151 -57.59 -20.74 59.61
C THR A 151 -57.65 -21.89 60.62
N ASN A 152 -56.70 -22.84 60.57
CA ASN A 152 -56.59 -23.94 61.55
C ASN A 152 -56.32 -23.43 62.97
N PHE A 153 -55.50 -22.38 63.13
CA PHE A 153 -55.28 -21.77 64.43
C PHE A 153 -56.54 -21.09 64.98
N ASN A 154 -57.22 -20.29 64.16
CA ASN A 154 -58.43 -19.57 64.58
C ASN A 154 -59.57 -20.53 64.94
N THR A 155 -59.82 -21.56 64.12
CA THR A 155 -60.85 -22.58 64.38
C THR A 155 -60.61 -23.30 65.71
N LYS A 156 -59.38 -23.79 65.96
CA LYS A 156 -59.04 -24.46 67.23
C LYS A 156 -59.07 -23.53 68.44
N LYS A 157 -58.73 -22.26 68.24
CA LYS A 157 -58.84 -21.24 69.29
C LYS A 157 -60.30 -21.02 69.67
N ASP A 158 -61.18 -20.88 68.68
CA ASP A 158 -62.61 -20.67 68.90
C ASP A 158 -63.26 -21.90 69.56
N GLU A 159 -62.91 -23.12 69.13
CA GLU A 159 -63.33 -24.37 69.79
C GLU A 159 -62.93 -24.41 71.28
N LEU A 160 -61.70 -24.01 71.61
CA LEU A 160 -61.24 -23.93 73.01
C LEU A 160 -61.96 -22.86 73.82
N THR A 161 -62.32 -21.73 73.21
CA THR A 161 -63.06 -20.66 73.88
C THR A 161 -64.52 -21.05 74.12
N ILE A 162 -65.17 -21.71 73.15
CA ILE A 162 -66.54 -22.22 73.29
C ILE A 162 -66.60 -23.27 74.41
N THR A 163 -65.72 -24.27 74.37
CA THR A 163 -65.68 -25.32 75.41
C THR A 163 -65.41 -24.77 76.82
N TYR A 164 -64.60 -23.72 76.95
CA TYR A 164 -64.42 -23.03 78.24
C TYR A 164 -65.68 -22.28 78.67
N SER A 165 -66.31 -21.54 77.76
CA SER A 165 -67.56 -20.80 78.03
C SER A 165 -68.68 -21.73 78.48
N ASP A 166 -68.84 -22.88 77.84
CA ASP A 166 -69.84 -23.88 78.18
C ASP A 166 -69.58 -24.49 79.57
N ALA A 167 -68.32 -24.82 79.87
CA ALA A 167 -67.94 -25.34 81.19
C ALA A 167 -68.17 -24.30 82.32
N LEU A 168 -67.88 -23.03 82.07
CA LEU A 168 -68.14 -21.94 83.01
C LEU A 168 -69.65 -21.74 83.23
N SER A 169 -70.43 -21.76 82.14
CA SER A 169 -71.89 -21.63 82.19
C SER A 169 -72.53 -22.75 83.01
N LEU A 170 -72.05 -24.01 82.85
CA LEU A 170 -72.50 -25.15 83.63
C LEU A 170 -72.22 -24.97 85.14
N ILE A 171 -71.05 -24.46 85.50
CA ILE A 171 -70.65 -24.22 86.89
C ILE A 171 -71.48 -23.09 87.52
N ASN A 172 -71.68 -21.99 86.78
CA ASN A 172 -72.52 -20.88 87.23
C ASN A 172 -73.99 -21.29 87.36
N SER A 173 -74.50 -22.12 86.44
CA SER A 173 -75.84 -22.69 86.51
C SER A 173 -76.01 -23.56 87.78
N LYS A 174 -75.01 -24.39 88.12
CA LYS A 174 -75.00 -25.16 89.38
C LYS A 174 -75.04 -24.25 90.62
N LEU A 175 -74.27 -23.15 90.64
CA LEU A 175 -74.30 -22.19 91.75
C LEU A 175 -75.67 -21.49 91.86
N SER A 176 -76.27 -21.08 90.75
CA SER A 176 -77.62 -20.51 90.74
C SER A 176 -78.66 -21.50 91.25
N SER A 177 -78.61 -22.76 90.79
CA SER A 177 -79.50 -23.81 91.31
C SER A 177 -79.34 -24.02 92.82
N PHE A 178 -78.12 -23.92 93.34
CA PHE A 178 -77.85 -24.03 94.77
C PHE A 178 -78.38 -22.83 95.57
N ARG A 179 -78.32 -21.62 95.00
CA ARG A 179 -78.93 -20.42 95.58
C ARG A 179 -80.44 -20.54 95.68
N ASP A 180 -81.09 -21.05 94.64
CA ASP A 180 -82.54 -21.24 94.61
C ASP A 180 -83.00 -22.27 95.65
N VAL A 181 -82.25 -23.38 95.81
CA VAL A 181 -82.52 -24.37 96.87
C VAL A 181 -82.43 -23.74 98.26
N ILE A 182 -81.38 -22.95 98.55
CA ILE A 182 -81.25 -22.25 99.84
C ILE A 182 -82.38 -21.22 100.04
N ALA A 183 -82.77 -20.49 98.98
CA ALA A 183 -83.85 -19.51 99.06
C ALA A 183 -85.20 -20.16 99.39
N ASN A 184 -85.50 -21.31 98.76
CA ASN A 184 -86.70 -22.09 99.05
C ASN A 184 -86.68 -22.67 100.47
N ASP A 185 -85.57 -23.26 100.92
CA ASP A 185 -85.43 -23.75 102.30
C ASP A 185 -85.60 -22.64 103.36
N ARG A 186 -85.15 -21.41 103.05
CA ARG A 186 -85.37 -20.24 103.93
C ARG A 186 -86.84 -19.87 104.03
N LEU A 187 -87.58 -19.97 102.93
CA LEU A 187 -89.02 -19.71 102.92
C LEU A 187 -89.75 -20.76 103.75
N ASP A 188 -89.44 -22.04 103.54
CA ASP A 188 -90.03 -23.16 104.28
C ASP A 188 -89.74 -23.09 105.79
N ARG A 189 -88.50 -22.76 106.18
CA ARG A 189 -88.11 -22.63 107.60
C ARG A 189 -88.76 -21.41 108.27
N ASN A 190 -88.94 -20.30 107.52
CA ASN A 190 -89.67 -19.14 108.02
C ASN A 190 -91.17 -19.40 108.16
N GLN A 191 -91.76 -20.21 107.27
CA GLN A 191 -93.15 -20.66 107.42
C GLN A 191 -93.32 -21.52 108.67
N LYS A 192 -92.44 -22.51 108.89
CA LYS A 192 -92.41 -23.31 110.14
C LYS A 192 -92.27 -22.45 111.40
N LEU A 193 -91.39 -21.44 111.39
CA LEU A 193 -91.28 -20.51 112.53
C LEU A 193 -92.58 -19.71 112.77
N LYS A 194 -93.32 -19.33 111.72
CA LYS A 194 -94.63 -18.69 111.91
C LYS A 194 -95.67 -19.64 112.50
N GLU A 195 -95.60 -20.93 112.20
CA GLU A 195 -96.45 -21.97 112.79
C GLU A 195 -96.08 -22.21 114.25
N ASP A 196 -94.80 -22.45 114.55
CA ASP A 196 -94.29 -22.71 115.91
C ASP A 196 -94.51 -21.52 116.86
N LEU A 197 -94.45 -20.27 116.36
CA LEU A 197 -94.75 -19.06 117.13
C LEU A 197 -96.24 -18.89 117.48
N LYS A 198 -97.16 -19.53 116.75
CA LYS A 198 -98.59 -19.51 117.08
C LYS A 198 -98.93 -20.49 118.21
N GLU A 199 -98.13 -21.54 118.38
CA GLU A 199 -98.39 -22.60 119.37
C GLU A 199 -97.76 -22.34 120.75
N THR A 200 -96.79 -21.43 120.86
CA THR A 200 -96.05 -21.19 122.11
C THR A 200 -96.52 -19.94 122.86
N GLN A 201 -97.09 -20.10 124.06
CA GLN A 201 -97.52 -19.00 124.95
C GLN A 201 -96.42 -18.50 125.93
N ASN A 202 -95.19 -19.03 125.83
CA ASN A 202 -94.11 -18.76 126.80
C ASN A 202 -92.99 -17.88 126.18
N GLU A 203 -92.63 -16.77 126.84
CA GLU A 203 -91.79 -15.72 126.27
C GLU A 203 -90.33 -16.15 126.05
N ASP A 204 -89.81 -17.03 126.91
CA ASP A 204 -88.47 -17.60 126.76
C ASP A 204 -88.37 -18.65 125.62
N ALA A 205 -89.47 -19.37 125.34
CA ALA A 205 -89.54 -20.29 124.21
C ALA A 205 -89.53 -19.55 122.86
N ILE A 206 -90.21 -18.40 122.79
CA ILE A 206 -90.20 -17.51 121.62
C ILE A 206 -88.79 -16.97 121.32
N LYS A 207 -88.02 -16.60 122.36
CA LYS A 207 -86.62 -16.18 122.20
C LYS A 207 -85.71 -17.32 121.74
N ALA A 208 -85.91 -18.54 122.25
CA ALA A 208 -85.16 -19.72 121.83
C ALA A 208 -85.39 -20.06 120.35
N LEU A 209 -86.65 -20.05 119.88
CA LEU A 209 -87.02 -20.29 118.48
C LEU A 209 -86.44 -19.25 117.52
N LYS A 210 -86.50 -17.96 117.88
CA LYS A 210 -85.87 -16.88 117.10
C LYS A 210 -84.35 -17.01 117.05
N LYS A 211 -83.72 -17.50 118.12
CA LYS A 211 -82.27 -17.76 118.17
C LYS A 211 -81.88 -18.94 117.27
N ASP A 212 -82.69 -19.99 117.23
CA ASP A 212 -82.44 -21.17 116.39
C ASP A 212 -82.57 -20.86 114.89
N VAL A 213 -83.59 -20.08 114.48
CA VAL A 213 -83.70 -19.61 113.08
C VAL A 213 -82.57 -18.66 112.70
N LYS A 214 -82.15 -17.75 113.59
CA LYS A 214 -80.94 -16.94 113.33
C LYS A 214 -79.68 -17.80 113.19
N ARG A 215 -79.58 -18.92 113.92
CA ARG A 215 -78.46 -19.87 113.80
C ARG A 215 -78.52 -20.63 112.47
N HIS A 216 -79.70 -21.09 112.05
CA HIS A 216 -79.92 -21.76 110.77
C HIS A 216 -79.65 -20.85 109.57
N LEU A 217 -80.12 -19.60 109.60
CA LEU A 217 -79.83 -18.60 108.56
C LEU A 217 -78.32 -18.34 108.44
N ARG A 218 -77.61 -18.18 109.57
CA ARG A 218 -76.15 -18.05 109.59
C ARG A 218 -75.43 -19.30 109.06
N GLN A 219 -75.95 -20.49 109.34
CA GLN A 219 -75.40 -21.75 108.80
C GLN A 219 -75.58 -21.82 107.27
N GLN A 220 -76.76 -21.47 106.75
CA GLN A 220 -77.01 -21.41 105.32
C GLN A 220 -76.22 -20.30 104.63
N ASP A 221 -76.05 -19.12 105.23
CA ASP A 221 -75.17 -18.07 104.72
C ASP A 221 -73.72 -18.57 104.67
N ALA A 222 -73.26 -19.27 105.70
CA ALA A 222 -71.92 -19.86 105.73
C ALA A 222 -71.76 -20.97 104.69
N GLU A 223 -72.79 -21.77 104.43
CA GLU A 223 -72.80 -22.85 103.44
C GLU A 223 -72.86 -22.32 102.01
N LEU A 224 -73.72 -21.33 101.74
CA LEU A 224 -73.75 -20.59 100.49
C LEU A 224 -72.41 -19.93 100.20
N ASN A 225 -71.81 -19.25 101.18
CA ASN A 225 -70.49 -18.64 101.02
C ASN A 225 -69.39 -19.69 100.75
N ARG A 226 -69.44 -20.86 101.42
CA ARG A 226 -68.52 -21.97 101.12
C ARG A 226 -68.70 -22.49 99.70
N GLN A 227 -69.94 -22.59 99.21
CA GLN A 227 -70.23 -23.06 97.86
C GLN A 227 -69.84 -22.03 96.78
N ILE A 228 -70.04 -20.73 97.03
CA ILE A 228 -69.54 -19.63 96.20
C ILE A 228 -68.01 -19.74 96.09
N ILE A 229 -67.30 -19.84 97.22
CA ILE A 229 -65.83 -19.94 97.24
C ILE A 229 -65.33 -21.21 96.52
N ARG A 230 -66.04 -22.35 96.63
CA ARG A 230 -65.70 -23.57 95.88
C ARG A 230 -65.90 -23.39 94.37
N THR A 231 -67.00 -22.78 93.98
CA THR A 231 -67.35 -22.50 92.57
C THR A 231 -66.33 -21.52 91.96
N GLU A 232 -65.93 -20.48 92.70
CA GLU A 232 -64.87 -19.55 92.29
C GLU A 232 -63.53 -20.28 92.11
N LYS A 233 -63.14 -21.14 93.06
CA LYS A 233 -61.92 -21.96 92.93
C LYS A 233 -61.94 -22.90 91.72
N GLU A 234 -63.07 -23.54 91.44
CA GLU A 234 -63.25 -24.40 90.26
C GLU A 234 -63.20 -23.59 88.96
N SER A 235 -63.87 -22.44 88.91
CA SER A 235 -63.81 -21.49 87.79
C SER A 235 -62.39 -21.00 87.51
N HIS A 236 -61.65 -20.63 88.56
CA HIS A 236 -60.24 -20.24 88.45
C HIS A 236 -59.34 -21.39 87.96
N ALA A 237 -59.58 -22.62 88.41
CA ALA A 237 -58.83 -23.79 87.95
C ALA A 237 -59.07 -24.06 86.45
N LEU A 238 -60.31 -23.94 85.97
CA LEU A 238 -60.64 -24.07 84.56
C LEU A 238 -60.06 -22.95 83.70
N LEU A 239 -60.12 -21.70 84.17
CA LEU A 239 -59.54 -20.56 83.46
C LEU A 239 -58.01 -20.69 83.33
N LYS A 240 -57.35 -21.21 84.37
CA LYS A 240 -55.92 -21.54 84.32
C LYS A 240 -55.62 -22.63 83.28
N ALA A 241 -56.40 -23.70 83.25
CA ALA A 241 -56.25 -24.79 82.27
C ALA A 241 -56.53 -24.31 80.83
N HIS A 242 -57.51 -23.42 80.65
CA HIS A 242 -57.81 -22.78 79.37
C HIS A 242 -56.61 -21.95 78.87
N TYR A 243 -56.01 -21.11 79.72
CA TYR A 243 -54.81 -20.34 79.33
C TYR A 243 -53.59 -21.22 79.02
N GLN A 244 -53.43 -22.39 79.67
CA GLN A 244 -52.36 -23.33 79.32
C GLN A 244 -52.58 -23.94 77.93
N LYS A 245 -53.80 -24.39 77.61
CA LYS A 245 -54.11 -24.93 76.28
C LYS A 245 -54.00 -23.88 75.16
N LEU A 246 -54.40 -22.64 75.44
CA LEU A 246 -54.26 -21.52 74.49
C LEU A 246 -52.77 -21.19 74.22
N GLN A 247 -51.95 -21.25 75.28
CA GLN A 247 -50.51 -21.07 75.18
C GLN A 247 -49.87 -22.13 74.28
N ASP A 248 -50.17 -23.41 74.47
CA ASP A 248 -49.59 -24.49 73.66
C ASP A 248 -49.99 -24.39 72.17
N LEU A 249 -51.24 -23.99 71.89
CA LEU A 249 -51.69 -23.73 70.51
C LEU A 249 -50.96 -22.54 69.88
N GLU A 250 -50.76 -21.45 70.62
CA GLU A 250 -50.06 -20.27 70.10
C GLU A 250 -48.57 -20.55 69.86
N LEU A 251 -47.91 -21.32 70.73
CA LEU A 251 -46.52 -21.75 70.51
C LEU A 251 -46.39 -22.58 69.22
N LYS A 252 -47.29 -23.54 69.00
CA LYS A 252 -47.30 -24.36 67.78
C LYS A 252 -47.56 -23.54 66.51
N TYR A 253 -48.48 -22.58 66.56
CA TYR A 253 -48.74 -21.66 65.45
C TYR A 253 -47.52 -20.79 65.11
N LEU A 254 -46.79 -20.30 66.11
CA LEU A 254 -45.57 -19.51 65.90
C LEU A 254 -44.44 -20.35 65.28
N GLU A 255 -44.27 -21.60 65.68
CA GLU A 255 -43.33 -22.54 65.07
C GLU A 255 -43.68 -22.84 63.60
N ASP A 256 -44.93 -23.15 63.29
CA ASP A 256 -45.40 -23.40 61.93
C ASP A 256 -45.25 -22.17 61.03
N LYS A 257 -45.53 -20.97 61.58
CA LYS A 257 -45.35 -19.69 60.88
C LYS A 257 -43.86 -19.37 60.61
N SER A 258 -42.97 -19.68 61.54
CA SER A 258 -41.51 -19.52 61.33
C SER A 258 -41.00 -20.46 60.24
N ASN A 259 -41.41 -21.74 60.27
CA ASN A 259 -41.07 -22.73 59.23
C ASN A 259 -41.59 -22.32 57.85
N TRP A 260 -42.79 -21.72 57.79
CA TRP A 260 -43.34 -21.14 56.57
C TRP A 260 -42.47 -19.99 56.03
N ARG A 261 -42.03 -19.04 56.87
CA ARG A 261 -41.14 -17.92 56.47
C ARG A 261 -39.81 -18.42 55.92
N ILE A 262 -39.19 -19.41 56.56
CA ILE A 262 -37.92 -20.01 56.12
C ILE A 262 -38.08 -20.64 54.72
N LYS A 263 -39.13 -21.43 54.51
CA LYS A 263 -39.41 -22.06 53.21
C LYS A 263 -39.63 -21.04 52.09
N GLY A 264 -40.33 -19.93 52.36
CA GLY A 264 -40.55 -18.88 51.37
C GLY A 264 -39.27 -18.20 50.91
N LYS A 265 -38.37 -17.89 51.86
CA LYS A 265 -37.05 -17.33 51.55
C LYS A 265 -36.15 -18.33 50.80
N LYS A 266 -36.26 -19.63 51.10
CA LYS A 266 -35.53 -20.69 50.40
C LYS A 266 -35.92 -20.80 48.92
N PHE A 267 -37.21 -20.69 48.58
CA PHE A 267 -37.64 -20.72 47.18
C PHE A 267 -37.04 -19.61 46.31
N VAL A 268 -36.88 -18.40 46.86
CA VAL A 268 -36.23 -17.28 46.17
C VAL A 268 -34.76 -17.57 45.90
N ILE A 269 -34.09 -18.23 46.85
CA ILE A 269 -32.67 -18.60 46.75
C ILE A 269 -32.49 -19.70 45.70
N ASP A 270 -33.33 -20.74 45.75
CA ASP A 270 -33.29 -21.86 44.81
C ASP A 270 -33.53 -21.38 43.36
N GLN A 271 -34.51 -20.49 43.15
CA GLN A 271 -34.76 -19.89 41.82
C GLN A 271 -33.56 -19.10 41.30
N LYS A 272 -32.91 -18.31 42.17
CA LYS A 272 -31.71 -17.54 41.80
C LYS A 272 -30.54 -18.44 41.44
N LEU A 273 -30.38 -19.56 42.15
CA LEU A 273 -29.35 -20.54 41.85
C LEU A 273 -29.60 -21.23 40.50
N GLU A 274 -30.82 -21.70 40.27
CA GLU A 274 -31.22 -22.39 39.04
C GLU A 274 -31.06 -21.49 37.81
N ASN A 275 -31.50 -20.23 37.89
CA ASN A 275 -31.26 -19.24 36.83
C ASN A 275 -29.77 -18.99 36.58
N TYR A 276 -28.96 -18.91 37.64
CA TYR A 276 -27.53 -18.69 37.50
C TYR A 276 -26.80 -19.89 36.87
N VAL A 277 -27.17 -21.12 37.24
CA VAL A 277 -26.63 -22.34 36.64
C VAL A 277 -27.00 -22.41 35.15
N ASN A 278 -28.25 -22.12 34.80
CA ASN A 278 -28.70 -22.10 33.41
C ASN A 278 -27.96 -21.03 32.59
N GLU A 279 -27.74 -19.84 33.17
CA GLU A 279 -26.96 -18.78 32.53
C GLU A 279 -25.49 -19.18 32.31
N GLN A 280 -24.82 -19.75 33.31
CA GLN A 280 -23.42 -20.19 33.17
C GLN A 280 -23.27 -21.34 32.15
N ASN A 281 -24.22 -22.28 32.12
CA ASN A 281 -24.24 -23.36 31.12
C ASN A 281 -24.46 -22.82 29.71
N TYR A 282 -25.40 -21.88 29.53
CA TYR A 282 -25.64 -21.20 28.25
C TYR A 282 -24.38 -20.46 27.77
N GLN A 283 -23.72 -19.68 28.63
CA GLN A 283 -22.49 -18.96 28.27
C GLN A 283 -21.35 -19.90 27.86
N TYR A 284 -21.21 -21.05 28.51
CA TYR A 284 -20.21 -22.06 28.13
C TYR A 284 -20.53 -22.71 26.79
N GLN A 285 -21.78 -23.14 26.56
CA GLN A 285 -22.20 -23.76 25.30
C GLN A 285 -22.10 -22.79 24.13
N LEU A 286 -22.48 -21.52 24.34
CA LEU A 286 -22.31 -20.45 23.36
C LEU A 286 -20.83 -20.24 23.01
N LYS A 287 -19.95 -20.19 24.02
CA LYS A 287 -18.51 -20.07 23.81
C LYS A 287 -17.92 -21.31 23.09
N SER A 288 -18.42 -22.50 23.38
CA SER A 288 -18.01 -23.74 22.71
C SER A 288 -18.35 -23.73 21.21
N LEU A 289 -19.59 -23.40 20.86
CA LEU A 289 -20.03 -23.30 19.45
C LEU A 289 -19.30 -22.16 18.71
N GLN A 290 -19.05 -21.03 19.37
CA GLN A 290 -18.26 -19.93 18.80
C GLN A 290 -16.80 -20.33 18.52
N LEU A 291 -16.17 -21.09 19.43
CA LEU A 291 -14.81 -21.60 19.22
C LEU A 291 -14.77 -22.64 18.10
N GLN A 292 -15.81 -23.49 17.96
CA GLN A 292 -15.95 -24.41 16.83
C GLN A 292 -16.06 -23.67 15.49
N LEU A 293 -16.84 -22.60 15.41
CA LEU A 293 -16.89 -21.73 14.22
C LEU A 293 -15.53 -21.09 13.91
N LYS A 294 -14.80 -20.63 14.95
CA LYS A 294 -13.45 -20.07 14.77
C LYS A 294 -12.43 -21.11 14.30
N THR A 295 -12.51 -22.35 14.79
CA THR A 295 -11.66 -23.45 14.28
C THR A 295 -11.96 -23.72 12.81
N LEU A 296 -13.24 -23.78 12.44
CA LEU A 296 -13.68 -24.11 11.08
C LEU A 296 -13.28 -23.01 10.09
N LYS A 297 -13.45 -21.74 10.48
CA LYS A 297 -12.97 -20.59 9.71
C LYS A 297 -11.45 -20.61 9.53
N SER A 298 -10.68 -20.90 10.58
CA SER A 298 -9.22 -20.96 10.51
C SER A 298 -8.73 -22.11 9.63
N THR A 299 -9.41 -23.26 9.65
CA THR A 299 -9.10 -24.39 8.76
C THR A 299 -9.43 -24.08 7.31
N TYR A 300 -10.55 -23.40 7.05
CA TYR A 300 -10.95 -22.97 5.70
C TYR A 300 -9.96 -21.95 5.12
N GLU A 301 -9.56 -20.93 5.89
CA GLU A 301 -8.54 -19.95 5.50
C GLU A 301 -7.21 -20.63 5.16
N PHE A 302 -6.77 -21.62 5.95
CA PHE A 302 -5.56 -22.37 5.68
C PHE A 302 -5.66 -23.21 4.38
N GLU A 303 -6.76 -23.92 4.16
CA GLU A 303 -6.93 -24.73 2.95
C GLU A 303 -7.04 -23.87 1.68
N LEU A 304 -7.62 -22.66 1.76
CA LEU A 304 -7.56 -21.67 0.67
C LEU A 304 -6.10 -21.28 0.33
N GLU A 305 -5.33 -20.89 1.36
CA GLU A 305 -3.93 -20.50 1.17
C GLU A 305 -3.06 -21.66 0.67
N LYS A 306 -3.32 -22.88 1.14
CA LYS A 306 -2.65 -24.10 0.67
C LYS A 306 -2.97 -24.35 -0.80
N THR A 307 -4.23 -24.24 -1.22
CA THR A 307 -4.67 -24.39 -2.61
C THR A 307 -4.00 -23.37 -3.53
N ASP A 308 -3.83 -22.12 -3.06
CA ASP A 308 -3.10 -21.09 -3.79
C ASP A 308 -1.60 -21.42 -3.95
N ILE A 309 -0.95 -21.86 -2.88
CA ILE A 309 0.49 -22.20 -2.92
C ILE A 309 0.73 -23.45 -3.76
N THR A 310 -0.13 -24.47 -3.69
CA THR A 310 -0.02 -25.68 -4.53
C THR A 310 -0.19 -25.36 -6.01
N HIS A 311 -1.13 -24.47 -6.35
CA HIS A 311 -1.32 -24.02 -7.73
C HIS A 311 -0.08 -23.24 -8.24
N LEU A 312 0.51 -22.37 -7.41
CA LEU A 312 1.76 -21.67 -7.76
C LEU A 312 2.95 -22.64 -7.90
N SER A 313 3.01 -23.66 -7.05
CA SER A 313 4.04 -24.72 -7.12
C SER A 313 3.93 -25.53 -8.41
N GLN A 314 2.72 -25.83 -8.89
CA GLN A 314 2.48 -26.54 -10.15
C GLN A 314 2.75 -25.67 -11.40
N ILE A 315 2.59 -24.34 -11.31
CA ILE A 315 2.93 -23.41 -12.41
C ILE A 315 4.44 -23.22 -12.57
N ALA A 316 5.20 -23.18 -11.46
CA ALA A 316 6.64 -22.94 -11.47
C ALA A 316 7.45 -23.83 -12.47
N PRO A 317 7.24 -25.17 -12.55
CA PRO A 317 7.93 -25.99 -13.55
C PRO A 317 7.49 -25.74 -15.00
N LEU A 318 6.25 -25.29 -15.23
CA LEU A 318 5.77 -24.91 -16.57
C LEU A 318 6.43 -23.60 -17.04
N ASP A 319 6.57 -22.64 -16.12
CA ASP A 319 7.27 -21.37 -16.37
C ASP A 319 8.76 -21.58 -16.66
N LEU A 320 9.40 -22.52 -15.95
CA LEU A 320 10.76 -22.97 -16.26
C LEU A 320 10.87 -23.53 -17.68
N LYS A 321 9.97 -24.44 -18.08
CA LYS A 321 9.99 -25.03 -19.43
C LYS A 321 9.87 -23.95 -20.52
N LEU A 322 8.98 -22.99 -20.35
CA LEU A 322 8.81 -21.87 -21.29
C LEU A 322 10.04 -20.96 -21.34
N SER A 323 10.62 -20.66 -20.18
CA SER A 323 11.83 -19.83 -20.06
C SER A 323 13.05 -20.50 -20.72
N VAL A 324 13.21 -21.81 -20.55
CA VAL A 324 14.26 -22.60 -21.23
C VAL A 324 14.01 -22.65 -22.73
N ALA A 325 12.76 -22.85 -23.18
CA ALA A 325 12.42 -22.84 -24.61
C ALA A 325 12.71 -21.47 -25.27
N ASN A 326 12.44 -20.36 -24.55
CA ASN A 326 12.80 -19.02 -25.03
C ASN A 326 14.32 -18.84 -25.14
N ALA A 327 15.07 -19.28 -24.13
CA ALA A 327 16.53 -19.20 -24.14
C ALA A 327 17.16 -20.06 -25.26
N ILE A 328 16.59 -21.24 -25.54
CA ILE A 328 16.99 -22.09 -26.68
C ILE A 328 16.67 -21.41 -28.01
N SER A 329 15.48 -20.83 -28.16
CA SER A 329 15.10 -20.09 -29.36
C SER A 329 16.05 -18.91 -29.62
N GLU A 330 16.42 -18.15 -28.59
CA GLU A 330 17.36 -17.04 -28.71
C GLU A 330 18.77 -17.51 -29.08
N LYS A 331 19.24 -18.61 -28.48
CA LYS A 331 20.51 -19.26 -28.83
C LYS A 331 20.54 -19.67 -30.30
N ASP A 332 19.51 -20.38 -30.75
CA ASP A 332 19.48 -20.98 -32.09
C ASP A 332 19.31 -19.92 -33.19
N VAL A 333 18.56 -18.84 -32.95
CA VAL A 333 18.49 -17.69 -33.87
C VAL A 333 19.85 -17.00 -34.00
N ASN A 334 20.56 -16.79 -32.89
CA ASN A 334 21.87 -16.14 -32.90
C ASN A 334 22.94 -17.00 -33.59
N LEU A 335 22.92 -18.33 -33.37
CA LEU A 335 23.79 -19.28 -34.08
C LEU A 335 23.50 -19.27 -35.59
N LEU A 336 22.22 -19.35 -35.97
CA LEU A 336 21.80 -19.30 -37.37
C LEU A 336 22.23 -17.99 -38.06
N SER A 337 22.11 -16.85 -37.38
CA SER A 337 22.54 -15.54 -37.90
C SER A 337 24.05 -15.49 -38.15
N ASN A 338 24.85 -15.98 -37.21
CA ASN A 338 26.30 -16.03 -37.33
C ASN A 338 26.74 -16.94 -38.49
N ASP A 339 26.16 -18.13 -38.59
CA ASP A 339 26.44 -19.09 -39.66
C ASP A 339 26.01 -18.56 -41.02
N THR A 340 24.86 -17.89 -41.09
CA THR A 340 24.36 -17.27 -42.33
C THR A 340 25.28 -16.16 -42.82
N ASN A 341 25.77 -15.32 -41.90
CA ASN A 341 26.71 -14.26 -42.24
C ASN A 341 28.04 -14.82 -42.77
N TYR A 342 28.58 -15.87 -42.14
CA TYR A 342 29.80 -16.52 -42.62
C TYR A 342 29.62 -17.13 -44.02
N HIS A 343 28.58 -17.94 -44.22
CA HIS A 343 28.36 -18.61 -45.50
C HIS A 343 28.06 -17.64 -46.65
N LEU A 344 27.34 -16.55 -46.40
CA LEU A 344 27.13 -15.51 -47.42
C LEU A 344 28.43 -14.81 -47.84
N ASN A 345 29.32 -14.52 -46.88
CA ASN A 345 30.64 -13.97 -47.18
C ASN A 345 31.56 -14.98 -47.87
N PHE A 346 31.45 -16.27 -47.54
CA PHE A 346 32.16 -17.35 -48.23
C PHE A 346 31.77 -17.43 -49.72
N TYR A 347 30.47 -17.42 -50.03
CA TYR A 347 30.01 -17.40 -51.43
C TYR A 347 30.36 -16.09 -52.16
N GLN A 348 30.37 -14.95 -51.46
CA GLN A 348 30.85 -13.69 -52.02
C GLN A 348 32.36 -13.74 -52.36
N HIS A 349 33.16 -14.38 -51.51
CA HIS A 349 34.59 -14.59 -51.78
C HIS A 349 34.82 -15.49 -53.01
N GLN A 350 34.00 -16.54 -53.18
CA GLN A 350 34.05 -17.36 -54.39
C GLN A 350 33.70 -16.56 -55.66
N GLU A 351 32.67 -15.72 -55.60
CA GLU A 351 32.30 -14.81 -56.70
C GLU A 351 33.43 -13.81 -57.01
N ASP A 352 34.05 -13.24 -55.97
CA ASP A 352 35.17 -12.33 -56.09
C ASP A 352 36.43 -13.00 -56.68
N SER A 353 36.70 -14.26 -56.30
CA SER A 353 37.81 -15.06 -56.84
C SER A 353 37.60 -15.37 -58.32
N LEU A 354 36.37 -15.73 -58.71
CA LEU A 354 36.00 -15.97 -60.10
C LEU A 354 36.16 -14.69 -60.92
N THR A 355 35.67 -13.56 -60.40
CA THR A 355 35.79 -12.24 -61.02
C THR A 355 37.25 -11.84 -61.18
N HIS A 356 38.08 -12.05 -60.16
CA HIS A 356 39.51 -11.78 -60.22
C HIS A 356 40.20 -12.55 -61.34
N ASN A 357 40.01 -13.88 -61.39
CA ASN A 357 40.61 -14.73 -62.43
C ASN A 357 40.19 -14.31 -63.84
N PHE A 358 38.91 -13.97 -64.03
CA PHE A 358 38.41 -13.47 -65.31
C PHE A 358 39.01 -12.10 -65.67
N THR A 359 39.09 -11.16 -64.72
CA THR A 359 39.66 -9.83 -64.97
C THR A 359 41.15 -9.88 -65.32
N VAL A 360 41.92 -10.77 -64.68
CA VAL A 360 43.34 -10.96 -65.02
C VAL A 360 43.46 -11.52 -66.43
N PHE A 361 42.69 -12.56 -66.78
CA PHE A 361 42.66 -13.11 -68.13
C PHE A 361 42.26 -12.07 -69.19
N LYS A 362 41.21 -11.29 -68.91
CA LYS A 362 40.73 -10.24 -69.81
C LYS A 362 41.79 -9.14 -70.01
N LEU A 363 42.43 -8.67 -68.95
CA LEU A 363 43.50 -7.66 -69.04
C LEU A 363 44.70 -8.16 -69.85
N THR A 364 45.05 -9.45 -69.74
CA THR A 364 46.12 -10.04 -70.55
C THR A 364 45.76 -10.08 -72.04
N LYS A 365 44.50 -10.44 -72.37
CA LYS A 365 44.02 -10.45 -73.75
C LYS A 365 43.79 -9.05 -74.32
N GLU A 366 43.33 -8.09 -73.52
CA GLU A 366 43.24 -6.67 -73.88
C GLU A 366 44.64 -6.09 -74.14
N HIS A 367 45.66 -6.50 -73.37
CA HIS A 367 47.05 -6.11 -73.64
C HIS A 367 47.58 -6.66 -74.97
N GLU A 368 47.33 -7.95 -75.26
CA GLU A 368 47.66 -8.55 -76.57
C GLU A 368 46.96 -7.82 -77.71
N LEU A 369 45.69 -7.41 -77.51
CA LEU A 369 44.91 -6.63 -78.46
C LEU A 369 45.43 -5.19 -78.63
N GLU A 370 45.82 -4.51 -77.56
CA GLU A 370 46.41 -3.17 -77.60
C GLU A 370 47.75 -3.16 -78.33
N VAL A 371 48.59 -4.17 -78.11
CA VAL A 371 49.85 -4.34 -78.85
C VAL A 371 49.55 -4.56 -80.34
N LEU A 372 48.59 -5.44 -80.67
CA LEU A 372 48.17 -5.69 -82.05
C LEU A 372 47.59 -4.42 -82.72
N ASN A 373 46.80 -3.63 -82.00
CA ASN A 373 46.25 -2.34 -82.45
C ASN A 373 47.36 -1.33 -82.72
N LEU A 374 48.36 -1.22 -81.84
CA LEU A 374 49.48 -0.32 -82.07
C LEU A 374 50.33 -0.76 -83.26
N THR A 375 50.54 -2.06 -83.45
CA THR A 375 51.23 -2.57 -84.64
C THR A 375 50.45 -2.18 -85.91
N LYS A 376 49.13 -2.35 -85.90
CA LYS A 376 48.25 -1.89 -86.99
C LYS A 376 48.35 -0.38 -87.20
N GLU A 377 48.25 0.43 -86.15
CA GLU A 377 48.31 1.89 -86.24
C GLU A 377 49.66 2.39 -86.73
N HIS A 378 50.76 1.76 -86.31
CA HIS A 378 52.09 2.05 -86.83
C HIS A 378 52.17 1.74 -88.33
N ASP A 379 51.78 0.54 -88.75
CA ASP A 379 51.87 0.13 -90.16
C ASP A 379 50.91 0.93 -91.06
N LEU A 380 49.72 1.25 -90.55
CA LEU A 380 48.77 2.15 -91.22
C LEU A 380 49.23 3.59 -91.24
N SER A 381 49.88 4.11 -90.19
CA SER A 381 50.34 5.51 -90.14
C SER A 381 51.55 5.74 -91.04
N VAL A 382 52.43 4.76 -91.17
CA VAL A 382 53.52 4.76 -92.16
C VAL A 382 52.95 4.76 -93.58
N SER A 383 51.94 3.92 -93.84
CA SER A 383 51.24 3.86 -95.13
C SER A 383 50.41 5.14 -95.41
N ASN A 384 49.71 5.66 -94.41
CA ASN A 384 48.90 6.88 -94.48
C ASN A 384 49.73 8.14 -94.64
N MET A 385 50.86 8.30 -93.94
CA MET A 385 51.68 9.51 -94.09
C MET A 385 52.31 9.57 -95.49
N SER A 386 52.63 8.41 -96.07
CA SER A 386 53.04 8.28 -97.48
C SER A 386 51.93 8.66 -98.46
N LEU A 387 50.67 8.29 -98.16
CA LEU A 387 49.48 8.66 -98.93
C LEU A 387 49.09 10.15 -98.73
N GLN A 388 49.07 10.64 -97.50
CA GLN A 388 48.55 11.95 -97.07
C GLN A 388 49.38 13.08 -97.65
N LEU A 389 50.71 13.02 -97.63
CA LEU A 389 51.55 14.05 -98.24
C LEU A 389 51.47 14.03 -99.78
N SER A 390 51.09 12.89 -100.36
CA SER A 390 50.77 12.76 -101.79
C SER A 390 49.37 13.28 -102.13
N ILE A 391 48.42 13.22 -101.18
CA ILE A 391 47.06 13.77 -101.27
C ILE A 391 47.01 15.27 -100.92
N ASP A 392 47.85 15.78 -100.03
CA ASP A 392 47.88 17.19 -99.60
C ASP A 392 48.30 18.12 -100.73
N LYS A 393 49.13 17.62 -101.65
CA LYS A 393 49.40 18.22 -102.96
C LYS A 393 48.13 18.46 -103.79
N GLU A 394 47.13 17.59 -103.63
CA GLU A 394 45.85 17.58 -104.34
C GLU A 394 44.71 18.26 -103.54
N ASN A 395 44.80 18.34 -102.21
CA ASN A 395 43.82 18.96 -101.31
C ASN A 395 43.96 20.49 -101.19
N VAL A 396 45.17 21.05 -101.32
CA VAL A 396 45.35 22.53 -101.36
C VAL A 396 44.55 23.15 -102.52
N ILE A 397 44.40 22.42 -103.62
CA ILE A 397 43.57 22.79 -104.78
C ILE A 397 42.06 22.76 -104.43
N ARG A 398 41.64 22.01 -103.40
CA ARG A 398 40.24 21.74 -103.00
C ARG A 398 39.72 22.68 -101.90
N GLU A 399 40.54 23.10 -100.94
CA GLU A 399 40.07 23.76 -99.71
C GLU A 399 39.60 25.21 -99.88
N GLN A 400 40.18 26.00 -100.79
CA GLN A 400 39.70 27.37 -101.06
C GLN A 400 38.31 27.44 -101.70
N GLN A 401 37.78 26.32 -102.20
CA GLN A 401 36.40 26.25 -102.71
C GLN A 401 35.36 25.92 -101.63
N LEU A 402 35.77 25.56 -100.40
CA LEU A 402 34.88 25.17 -99.29
C LEU A 402 34.50 26.32 -98.33
N ALA A 403 35.36 27.34 -98.16
CA ALA A 403 35.11 28.47 -97.26
C ALA A 403 33.80 29.27 -97.58
N ASN A 404 33.30 29.15 -98.80
CA ASN A 404 32.08 29.81 -99.27
C ASN A 404 30.76 29.21 -98.71
N GLN A 405 30.78 28.06 -98.01
CA GLN A 405 29.57 27.44 -97.44
C GLN A 405 29.30 27.72 -95.94
N GLN A 406 30.27 28.25 -95.18
CA GLN A 406 30.12 28.44 -93.72
C GLN A 406 29.18 29.61 -93.36
N LEU A 407 29.13 30.67 -94.17
CA LEU A 407 28.35 31.89 -93.93
C LEU A 407 26.81 31.73 -93.96
N LYS A 408 26.29 30.54 -94.29
CA LYS A 408 24.83 30.24 -94.34
C LYS A 408 24.25 29.67 -93.03
N LYS A 409 25.08 29.32 -92.04
CA LYS A 409 24.65 28.65 -90.79
C LYS A 409 24.14 29.63 -89.72
N ASP A 410 24.68 30.85 -89.68
CA ASP A 410 24.45 31.83 -88.60
C ASP A 410 23.07 32.51 -88.64
N TYR A 411 22.29 32.32 -89.71
CA TYR A 411 20.94 32.89 -89.87
C TYR A 411 19.84 32.14 -89.08
N ILE A 412 20.07 30.86 -88.73
CA ILE A 412 19.06 29.97 -88.10
C ILE A 412 19.02 30.12 -86.57
N GLU A 413 20.10 30.57 -85.94
CA GLU A 413 20.27 30.60 -84.48
C GLU A 413 19.48 31.72 -83.79
N TYR A 414 19.29 32.85 -84.47
CA TYR A 414 18.57 34.01 -83.92
C TYR A 414 17.04 33.84 -83.83
N THR A 415 16.45 32.88 -84.56
CA THR A 415 14.99 32.66 -84.57
C THR A 415 14.50 31.89 -83.34
N TYR A 416 15.35 31.02 -82.76
CA TYR A 416 15.03 30.16 -81.61
C TYR A 416 14.95 30.94 -80.28
N GLN A 417 15.80 31.96 -80.09
CA GLN A 417 15.93 32.69 -78.82
C GLN A 417 14.68 33.52 -78.46
N LYS A 418 13.91 34.01 -79.45
CA LYS A 418 12.68 34.81 -79.22
C LYS A 418 11.54 34.00 -78.57
N GLN A 419 11.44 32.70 -78.88
CA GLN A 419 10.34 31.86 -78.40
C GLN A 419 10.51 31.52 -76.91
N VAL A 420 11.75 31.25 -76.49
CA VAL A 420 12.11 30.87 -75.11
C VAL A 420 11.75 31.97 -74.09
N SER A 421 12.08 33.24 -74.37
CA SER A 421 11.84 34.34 -73.43
C SER A 421 10.35 34.67 -73.21
N SER A 422 9.45 34.23 -74.09
CA SER A 422 8.00 34.46 -73.95
C SER A 422 7.32 33.51 -72.94
N GLU A 423 7.76 32.25 -72.90
CA GLU A 423 7.23 31.24 -71.98
C GLU A 423 7.75 31.47 -70.54
N GLU A 424 8.95 32.02 -70.40
CA GLU A 424 9.59 32.33 -69.12
C GLU A 424 8.82 33.39 -68.29
N LEU A 425 8.23 34.40 -68.95
CA LEU A 425 7.45 35.44 -68.28
C LEU A 425 6.14 34.91 -67.67
N ILE A 426 5.48 33.95 -68.34
CA ILE A 426 4.25 33.32 -67.85
C ILE A 426 4.53 32.49 -66.60
N TYR A 427 5.63 31.74 -66.61
CA TYR A 427 6.08 30.93 -65.49
C TYR A 427 6.38 31.78 -64.24
N LEU A 428 7.07 32.91 -64.39
CA LEU A 428 7.45 33.77 -63.26
C LEU A 428 6.25 34.40 -62.52
N LYS A 429 5.17 34.76 -63.24
CA LYS A 429 3.92 35.26 -62.62
C LYS A 429 3.22 34.20 -61.78
N GLN A 430 3.14 32.96 -62.28
CA GLN A 430 2.52 31.86 -61.54
C GLN A 430 3.35 31.47 -60.30
N LYS A 431 4.67 31.45 -60.44
CA LYS A 431 5.59 31.16 -59.33
C LYS A 431 5.42 32.11 -58.15
N ALA A 432 5.32 33.43 -58.38
CA ALA A 432 5.19 34.42 -57.31
C ALA A 432 3.88 34.30 -56.51
N LEU A 433 2.77 33.91 -57.14
CA LEU A 433 1.48 33.69 -56.46
C LEU A 433 1.53 32.45 -55.55
N TYR A 434 2.12 31.36 -56.04
CA TYR A 434 2.30 30.15 -55.24
C TYR A 434 3.26 30.36 -54.07
N GLU A 435 4.34 31.14 -54.24
CA GLU A 435 5.27 31.46 -53.15
C GLU A 435 4.60 32.24 -52.00
N ASN A 436 3.70 33.19 -52.32
CA ASN A 436 2.94 33.92 -51.30
C ASN A 436 1.95 32.99 -50.55
N GLU A 437 1.27 32.11 -51.27
CA GLU A 437 0.36 31.12 -50.67
C GLU A 437 1.09 30.15 -49.74
N ILE A 438 2.29 29.69 -50.14
CA ILE A 438 3.18 28.89 -49.30
C ILE A 438 3.57 29.67 -48.03
N GLN A 439 3.96 30.95 -48.13
CA GLN A 439 4.34 31.75 -46.97
C GLN A 439 3.18 31.97 -45.98
N HIS A 440 1.95 32.20 -46.45
CA HIS A 440 0.77 32.28 -45.58
C HIS A 440 0.52 30.96 -44.84
N LEU A 441 0.59 29.83 -45.55
CA LEU A 441 0.43 28.51 -44.96
C LEU A 441 1.51 28.22 -43.90
N MET A 442 2.77 28.56 -44.18
CA MET A 442 3.87 28.41 -43.21
C MET A 442 3.67 29.26 -41.95
N LYS A 443 3.22 30.52 -42.09
CA LYS A 443 2.91 31.38 -40.94
C LYS A 443 1.73 30.83 -40.13
N SER A 444 0.68 30.34 -40.79
CA SER A 444 -0.48 29.74 -40.13
C SER A 444 -0.10 28.46 -39.36
N GLU A 445 0.72 27.60 -39.97
CA GLU A 445 1.24 26.38 -39.35
C GLU A 445 2.11 26.71 -38.13
N HIS A 446 2.98 27.72 -38.24
CA HIS A 446 3.82 28.17 -37.12
C HIS A 446 2.99 28.73 -35.95
N SER A 447 1.98 29.55 -36.23
CA SER A 447 1.08 30.09 -35.20
C SER A 447 0.24 28.99 -34.53
N TYR A 448 -0.19 27.97 -35.29
CA TYR A 448 -0.88 26.80 -34.73
C TYR A 448 0.06 25.95 -33.87
N HIS A 449 1.31 25.76 -34.31
CA HIS A 449 2.33 25.07 -33.53
C HIS A 449 2.55 25.76 -32.18
N ASN A 450 2.77 27.09 -32.19
CA ASN A 450 2.97 27.89 -30.97
C ASN A 450 1.78 27.81 -30.01
N TYR A 451 0.54 27.86 -30.51
CA TYR A 451 -0.65 27.64 -29.70
C TYR A 451 -0.66 26.25 -29.03
N LEU A 452 -0.30 25.19 -29.76
CA LEU A 452 -0.25 23.83 -29.22
C LEU A 452 0.85 23.68 -28.16
N THR A 453 2.03 24.29 -28.35
CA THR A 453 3.10 24.28 -27.33
C THR A 453 2.66 24.99 -26.07
N ASP A 454 2.09 26.20 -26.17
CA ASP A 454 1.63 26.97 -25.02
C ASP A 454 0.47 26.28 -24.29
N LYS A 455 -0.49 25.72 -25.06
CA LYS A 455 -1.59 24.91 -24.51
C LYS A 455 -1.05 23.71 -23.75
N ARG A 456 -0.09 22.99 -24.31
CA ARG A 456 0.55 21.83 -23.68
C ARG A 456 1.25 22.22 -22.38
N VAL A 457 1.94 23.36 -22.32
CA VAL A 457 2.60 23.84 -21.10
C VAL A 457 1.57 24.13 -20.00
N ILE A 458 0.46 24.81 -20.33
CA ILE A 458 -0.61 25.10 -19.37
C ILE A 458 -1.28 23.79 -18.90
N GLU A 459 -1.64 22.88 -19.81
CA GLU A 459 -2.23 21.58 -19.45
C GLU A 459 -1.29 20.74 -18.58
N GLN A 460 0.01 20.74 -18.88
CA GLN A 460 1.01 20.07 -18.05
C GLN A 460 1.11 20.71 -16.66
N SER A 461 0.98 22.04 -16.54
CA SER A 461 0.94 22.71 -15.24
C SER A 461 -0.31 22.34 -14.42
N ILE A 462 -1.47 22.20 -15.06
CA ILE A 462 -2.72 21.74 -14.43
C ILE A 462 -2.55 20.30 -13.93
N LEU A 463 -1.97 19.42 -14.74
CA LEU A 463 -1.72 18.02 -14.37
C LEU A 463 -0.71 17.91 -13.20
N LYS A 464 0.39 18.67 -13.24
CA LYS A 464 1.35 18.74 -12.12
C LYS A 464 0.69 19.25 -10.84
N HIS A 465 -0.22 20.22 -10.95
CA HIS A 465 -0.97 20.74 -9.82
C HIS A 465 -1.96 19.72 -9.24
N LYS A 466 -2.71 19.00 -10.09
CA LYS A 466 -3.59 17.91 -9.66
C LYS A 466 -2.83 16.79 -8.97
N ARG A 467 -1.70 16.36 -9.54
CA ARG A 467 -0.81 15.38 -8.92
C ARG A 467 -0.31 15.85 -7.56
N ARG A 468 0.06 17.13 -7.42
CA ARG A 468 0.47 17.70 -6.14
C ARG A 468 -0.66 17.69 -5.11
N ILE A 469 -1.91 17.96 -5.51
CA ILE A 469 -3.08 17.85 -4.63
C ILE A 469 -3.23 16.41 -4.12
N GLU A 470 -3.15 15.42 -5.02
CA GLU A 470 -3.23 14.00 -4.65
C GLU A 470 -2.09 13.57 -3.73
N GLU A 471 -0.83 13.92 -4.04
CA GLU A 471 0.33 13.64 -3.19
C GLU A 471 0.18 14.26 -1.80
N THR A 472 -0.33 15.50 -1.71
CA THR A 472 -0.62 16.11 -0.41
C THR A 472 -1.71 15.36 0.34
N ASN A 473 -2.79 14.93 -0.33
CA ASN A 473 -3.87 14.16 0.29
C ASN A 473 -3.40 12.80 0.79
N ILE A 474 -2.54 12.10 0.05
CA ILE A 474 -1.95 10.83 0.47
C ILE A 474 -1.10 11.04 1.73
N HIS A 475 -0.18 12.01 1.71
CA HIS A 475 0.61 12.34 2.90
C HIS A 475 -0.25 12.74 4.10
N PHE A 476 -1.40 13.37 3.87
CA PHE A 476 -2.34 13.70 4.93
C PHE A 476 -2.99 12.45 5.55
N LEU A 477 -3.38 11.47 4.73
CA LEU A 477 -3.97 10.22 5.19
C LEU A 477 -2.95 9.38 5.97
N GLU A 478 -1.74 9.22 5.44
CA GLU A 478 -0.64 8.49 6.11
C GLU A 478 -0.35 9.06 7.52
N ARG A 479 -0.35 10.39 7.63
CA ARG A 479 -0.06 11.06 8.90
C ARG A 479 -1.23 11.00 9.88
N LEU A 480 -2.46 10.90 9.40
CA LEU A 480 -3.65 10.63 10.23
C LEU A 480 -3.61 9.21 10.79
N GLU A 481 -3.29 8.23 9.94
CA GLU A 481 -3.12 6.82 10.34
C GLU A 481 -2.03 6.68 11.40
N PHE A 482 -0.91 7.40 11.25
CA PHE A 482 0.14 7.43 12.26
C PHE A 482 -0.37 7.93 13.62
N VAL A 483 -1.15 9.02 13.65
CA VAL A 483 -1.74 9.54 14.89
C VAL A 483 -2.69 8.52 15.52
N ASP A 484 -3.53 7.87 14.72
CA ASP A 484 -4.48 6.88 15.20
C ASP A 484 -3.77 5.61 15.72
N MET A 485 -2.69 5.17 15.06
CA MET A 485 -1.82 4.10 15.54
C MET A 485 -1.14 4.45 16.88
N THR A 486 -0.70 5.70 17.05
CA THR A 486 -0.11 6.12 18.33
C THR A 486 -1.13 6.13 19.48
N ASN A 487 -2.39 6.45 19.20
CA ASN A 487 -3.46 6.36 20.21
C ASN A 487 -3.74 4.90 20.62
N GLU A 488 -3.73 3.97 19.66
CA GLU A 488 -3.86 2.53 19.93
C GLU A 488 -2.70 1.99 20.78
N MET A 489 -1.47 2.43 20.48
CA MET A 489 -0.29 2.07 21.26
C MET A 489 -0.36 2.58 22.71
N LEU A 490 -0.87 3.81 22.91
CA LEU A 490 -1.09 4.35 24.26
C LEU A 490 -2.13 3.55 25.05
N THR A 491 -3.14 2.97 24.38
CA THR A 491 -4.15 2.11 25.02
C THR A 491 -3.55 0.77 25.44
N LYS A 492 -2.76 0.15 24.55
CA LYS A 492 -2.01 -1.09 24.88
C LYS A 492 -1.03 -0.88 26.03
N ASP A 493 -0.32 0.24 26.05
CA ASP A 493 0.60 0.59 27.14
C ASP A 493 -0.13 0.70 28.50
N LEU A 494 -1.35 1.26 28.51
CA LEU A 494 -2.19 1.33 29.71
C LEU A 494 -2.61 -0.05 30.22
N GLU A 495 -3.03 -0.94 29.32
CA GLU A 495 -3.41 -2.33 29.64
C GLU A 495 -2.23 -3.13 30.23
N VAL A 496 -1.03 -2.95 29.66
CA VAL A 496 0.19 -3.59 30.17
C VAL A 496 0.50 -3.10 31.60
N ILE A 497 0.39 -1.80 31.87
CA ILE A 497 0.61 -1.28 33.22
C ILE A 497 -0.45 -1.79 34.20
N HIS A 498 -1.73 -1.80 33.81
CA HIS A 498 -2.82 -2.33 34.65
C HIS A 498 -2.63 -3.81 34.96
N SER A 499 -2.31 -4.64 33.96
CA SER A 499 -2.06 -6.08 34.17
C SER A 499 -0.92 -6.33 35.16
N ARG A 500 0.16 -5.54 35.09
CA ARG A 500 1.28 -5.62 36.06
C ARG A 500 0.87 -5.22 37.47
N ILE A 501 0.05 -4.17 37.61
CA ILE A 501 -0.51 -3.76 38.92
C ILE A 501 -1.42 -4.86 39.47
N HIS A 502 -2.32 -5.42 38.65
CA HIS A 502 -3.19 -6.53 39.04
C HIS A 502 -2.38 -7.75 39.50
N TYR A 503 -1.31 -8.09 38.77
CA TYR A 503 -0.44 -9.21 39.11
C TYR A 503 0.23 -9.03 40.48
N LEU A 504 0.81 -7.85 40.76
CA LEU A 504 1.39 -7.54 42.07
C LEU A 504 0.36 -7.68 43.19
N PHE A 505 -0.85 -7.13 43.01
CA PHE A 505 -1.88 -7.21 44.05
C PHE A 505 -2.44 -8.63 44.21
N ASN A 506 -2.50 -9.43 43.16
CA ASN A 506 -2.85 -10.85 43.28
C ASN A 506 -1.82 -11.61 44.14
N GLN A 507 -0.53 -11.34 43.96
CA GLN A 507 0.53 -11.93 44.80
C GLN A 507 0.42 -11.45 46.26
N ILE A 508 0.18 -10.16 46.48
CA ILE A 508 -0.05 -9.55 47.81
C ILE A 508 -1.25 -10.20 48.52
N TYR A 509 -2.37 -10.38 47.80
CA TYR A 509 -3.58 -11.00 48.35
C TYR A 509 -3.39 -12.49 48.62
N LEU A 510 -2.62 -13.21 47.80
CA LEU A 510 -2.31 -14.61 48.04
C LEU A 510 -1.47 -14.78 49.32
N ILE A 511 -0.44 -13.96 49.50
CA ILE A 511 0.38 -13.95 50.72
C ILE A 511 -0.49 -13.61 51.95
N TYR A 512 -1.32 -12.57 51.84
CA TYR A 512 -2.27 -12.20 52.89
C TYR A 512 -3.24 -13.34 53.25
N ASN A 513 -3.83 -14.01 52.25
CA ASN A 513 -4.75 -15.12 52.45
C ASN A 513 -4.10 -16.31 53.17
N ILE A 514 -2.82 -16.58 52.88
CA ILE A 514 -2.05 -17.61 53.58
C ILE A 514 -1.95 -17.24 55.07
N HIS A 515 -1.58 -16.00 55.41
CA HIS A 515 -1.55 -15.53 56.80
C HIS A 515 -2.90 -15.65 57.50
N HIS A 516 -3.99 -15.27 56.81
CA HIS A 516 -5.35 -15.38 57.33
C HIS A 516 -5.73 -16.82 57.68
N HIS A 517 -5.48 -17.76 56.77
CA HIS A 517 -5.79 -19.18 56.99
C HIS A 517 -4.97 -19.78 58.13
N PHE A 518 -3.70 -19.40 58.26
CA PHE A 518 -2.86 -19.84 59.37
C PHE A 518 -3.39 -19.35 60.73
N MET A 519 -3.81 -18.09 60.82
CA MET A 519 -4.36 -17.51 62.05
C MET A 519 -5.73 -18.10 62.39
N LEU A 520 -6.59 -18.38 61.41
CA LEU A 520 -7.83 -19.11 61.64
C LEU A 520 -7.60 -20.54 62.14
N SER A 521 -6.63 -21.24 61.56
CA SER A 521 -6.26 -22.59 61.98
C SER A 521 -5.65 -22.59 63.40
N LEU A 522 -4.89 -21.55 63.75
CA LEU A 522 -4.40 -21.36 65.12
C LEU A 522 -5.54 -21.18 66.13
N ILE A 523 -6.57 -20.39 65.78
CA ILE A 523 -7.77 -20.22 66.61
C ILE A 523 -8.48 -21.56 66.80
N GLN A 524 -8.63 -22.35 65.73
CA GLN A 524 -9.28 -23.67 65.79
C GLN A 524 -8.50 -24.68 66.65
N ILE A 525 -7.16 -24.68 66.58
CA ILE A 525 -6.31 -25.57 67.39
C ILE A 525 -6.48 -25.29 68.88
N TYR A 526 -6.66 -24.02 69.26
CA TYR A 526 -6.92 -23.62 70.65
C TYR A 526 -8.34 -23.96 71.15
N GLU A 527 -9.31 -24.17 70.26
CA GLU A 527 -10.68 -24.61 70.61
C GLU A 527 -10.76 -26.14 70.87
N ILE A 528 -9.72 -26.89 70.49
CA ILE A 528 -9.59 -28.34 70.67
C ILE A 528 -8.75 -28.59 71.94
N PRO A 529 -9.00 -29.64 72.74
CA PRO A 529 -8.13 -30.01 73.86
C PRO A 529 -6.80 -30.58 73.36
N ALA A 530 -5.93 -29.72 72.81
CA ALA A 530 -4.59 -30.05 72.33
C ALA A 530 -3.53 -29.86 73.42
N HIS A 531 -2.43 -30.61 73.36
CA HIS A 531 -1.33 -30.44 74.30
C HIS A 531 -0.60 -29.10 74.00
N PRO A 532 -0.22 -28.29 75.01
CA PRO A 532 0.41 -26.98 74.78
C PRO A 532 1.68 -27.01 73.90
N GLU A 533 2.40 -28.13 73.87
CA GLU A 533 3.60 -28.30 73.03
C GLU A 533 3.27 -28.45 71.53
N ASP A 534 2.13 -29.03 71.17
CA ASP A 534 1.70 -29.14 69.76
C ASP A 534 1.35 -27.76 69.20
N VAL A 535 0.78 -26.90 70.04
CA VAL A 535 0.44 -25.51 69.71
C VAL A 535 1.71 -24.67 69.53
N LYS A 536 2.73 -24.86 70.38
CA LYS A 536 4.03 -24.21 70.20
C LYS A 536 4.75 -24.66 68.93
N GLN A 537 4.73 -25.96 68.60
CA GLN A 537 5.29 -26.44 67.34
C GLN A 537 4.58 -25.82 66.13
N TYR A 538 3.26 -25.70 66.18
CA TYR A 538 2.47 -25.04 65.15
C TYR A 538 2.80 -23.54 65.04
N ILE A 539 2.96 -22.83 66.16
CA ILE A 539 3.39 -21.42 66.18
C ILE A 539 4.81 -21.27 65.61
N HIS A 540 5.74 -22.20 65.92
CA HIS A 540 7.10 -22.15 65.40
C HIS A 540 7.16 -22.38 63.89
N LEU A 541 6.40 -23.36 63.38
CA LEU A 541 6.22 -23.60 61.94
C LEU A 541 5.61 -22.37 61.25
N TYR A 542 4.62 -21.73 61.88
CA TYR A 542 4.04 -20.50 61.34
C TYR A 542 5.06 -19.37 61.26
N LEU A 543 5.90 -19.16 62.29
CA LEU A 543 6.95 -18.14 62.29
C LEU A 543 8.04 -18.41 61.23
N GLU A 544 8.31 -19.68 60.91
CA GLU A 544 9.24 -20.06 59.83
C GLU A 544 8.63 -19.79 58.45
N VAL A 545 7.38 -20.22 58.22
CA VAL A 545 6.62 -19.92 56.99
C VAL A 545 6.46 -18.41 56.80
N PHE A 546 6.26 -17.66 57.89
CA PHE A 546 6.16 -16.20 57.88
C PHE A 546 7.42 -15.52 57.33
N LYS A 547 8.62 -16.00 57.71
CA LYS A 547 9.89 -15.49 57.16
C LYS A 547 10.02 -15.76 55.65
N HIS A 548 9.60 -16.94 55.20
CA HIS A 548 9.62 -17.29 53.77
C HIS A 548 8.62 -16.46 52.96
N LEU A 549 7.41 -16.24 53.47
CA LEU A 549 6.40 -15.41 52.82
C LEU A 549 6.85 -13.95 52.68
N ASN A 550 7.54 -13.40 53.68
CA ASN A 550 8.13 -12.06 53.62
C ASN A 550 9.21 -11.96 52.53
N SER A 551 10.09 -12.98 52.42
CA SER A 551 11.07 -13.02 51.33
C SER A 551 10.42 -13.08 49.95
N ILE A 552 9.34 -13.85 49.78
CA ILE A 552 8.59 -13.93 48.52
C ILE A 552 7.91 -12.59 48.20
N GLN A 553 7.42 -11.91 49.23
CA GLN A 553 6.79 -10.61 49.11
C GLN A 553 7.78 -9.52 48.65
N GLU A 554 8.98 -9.45 49.23
CA GLU A 554 10.02 -8.51 48.78
C GLU A 554 10.46 -8.81 47.34
N GLN A 555 10.62 -10.09 46.98
CA GLN A 555 10.92 -10.49 45.60
C GLN A 555 9.83 -10.03 44.61
N ALA A 556 8.55 -10.17 44.96
CA ALA A 556 7.43 -9.72 44.13
C ALA A 556 7.44 -8.19 43.90
N LYS A 557 7.80 -7.40 44.94
CA LYS A 557 7.93 -5.94 44.82
C LYS A 557 9.11 -5.53 43.96
N ASP A 558 10.26 -6.16 44.17
CA ASP A 558 11.48 -5.87 43.42
C ASP A 558 11.31 -6.24 41.95
N GLN A 559 10.66 -7.37 41.65
CA GLN A 559 10.33 -7.78 40.30
C GLN A 559 9.38 -6.77 39.63
N PHE A 560 8.32 -6.35 40.32
CA PHE A 560 7.41 -5.32 39.80
C PHE A 560 8.12 -3.99 39.52
N LEU A 561 9.00 -3.54 40.42
CA LEU A 561 9.77 -2.32 40.24
C LEU A 561 10.75 -2.44 39.07
N LEU A 562 11.44 -3.57 38.94
CA LEU A 562 12.39 -3.82 37.86
C LEU A 562 11.68 -3.84 36.50
N ASP A 563 10.56 -4.54 36.38
CA ASP A 563 9.77 -4.62 35.15
C ASP A 563 9.19 -3.25 34.74
N LEU A 564 8.75 -2.45 35.71
CA LEU A 564 8.14 -1.16 35.44
C LEU A 564 9.19 -0.07 35.17
N ASN A 565 10.33 -0.12 35.87
CA ASN A 565 11.48 0.74 35.59
C ASN A 565 12.06 0.47 34.20
N THR A 566 12.23 -0.80 33.83
CA THR A 566 12.72 -1.18 32.49
C THR A 566 11.74 -0.73 31.40
N PHE A 567 10.43 -0.91 31.59
CA PHE A 567 9.43 -0.40 30.66
C PHE A 567 9.49 1.12 30.48
N GLN A 568 9.59 1.88 31.57
CA GLN A 568 9.67 3.34 31.51
C GLN A 568 11.00 3.83 30.95
N GLU A 569 12.11 3.15 31.22
CA GLU A 569 13.43 3.47 30.66
C GLU A 569 13.48 3.21 29.16
N VAL A 570 12.91 2.10 28.67
CA VAL A 570 12.77 1.84 27.23
C VAL A 570 11.96 2.97 26.58
N LYS A 571 10.83 3.37 27.15
CA LYS A 571 10.01 4.46 26.60
C LYS A 571 10.73 5.82 26.65
N ILE A 572 11.47 6.11 27.71
CA ILE A 572 12.29 7.33 27.82
C ILE A 572 13.40 7.34 26.77
N ASN A 573 14.08 6.21 26.56
CA ASN A 573 15.14 6.07 25.56
C ASN A 573 14.59 6.17 24.13
N ASP A 574 13.44 5.56 23.86
CA ASP A 574 12.74 5.67 22.58
C ASP A 574 12.34 7.11 22.28
N LEU A 575 11.82 7.84 23.26
CA LEU A 575 11.42 9.24 23.11
C LEU A 575 12.60 10.21 22.96
N SER A 576 13.72 9.93 23.65
CA SER A 576 14.89 10.82 23.71
C SER A 576 15.91 10.58 22.60
N ALA A 577 16.09 9.34 22.13
CA ALA A 577 17.10 8.99 21.13
C ALA A 577 16.49 8.64 19.78
N LEU A 578 15.71 7.56 19.68
CA LEU A 578 15.25 7.02 18.40
C LEU A 578 14.18 7.90 17.75
N LYS A 579 13.07 8.15 18.44
CA LYS A 579 11.93 8.90 17.90
C LYS A 579 12.27 10.37 17.64
N LEU A 580 13.08 10.98 18.52
CA LEU A 580 13.56 12.35 18.32
C LEU A 580 14.43 12.44 17.05
N LYS A 581 15.35 11.49 16.87
CA LYS A 581 16.21 11.43 15.69
C LYS A 581 15.38 11.23 14.42
N THR A 582 14.49 10.23 14.39
CA THR A 582 13.64 9.98 13.22
C THR A 582 12.77 11.17 12.86
N ASN A 583 12.18 11.85 13.84
CA ASN A 583 11.36 13.05 13.59
C ASN A 583 12.20 14.22 13.06
N ASN A 584 13.40 14.43 13.60
CA ASN A 584 14.31 15.46 13.13
C ASN A 584 14.84 15.16 11.71
N ASP A 585 15.16 13.90 11.41
CA ASP A 585 15.62 13.45 10.10
C ASP A 585 14.52 13.60 9.04
N LEU A 586 13.25 13.29 9.38
CA LEU A 586 12.08 13.51 8.51
C LEU A 586 11.85 15.01 8.23
N LEU A 587 11.89 15.85 9.28
CA LEU A 587 11.78 17.30 9.15
C LEU A 587 12.92 17.87 8.28
N GLU A 588 14.14 17.41 8.51
CA GLU A 588 15.30 17.82 7.72
C GLU A 588 15.16 17.41 6.26
N SER A 589 14.76 16.16 5.99
CA SER A 589 14.51 15.69 4.63
C SER A 589 13.47 16.54 3.89
N GLU A 590 12.32 16.84 4.53
CA GLU A 590 11.25 17.62 3.92
C GLU A 590 11.69 19.05 3.58
N TYR A 591 12.35 19.73 4.52
CA TYR A 591 12.78 21.11 4.32
C TYR A 591 14.01 21.21 3.41
N MET A 592 14.94 20.25 3.47
CA MET A 592 16.09 20.20 2.57
C MET A 592 15.68 19.90 1.12
N ALA A 593 14.63 19.09 0.90
CA ALA A 593 14.05 18.90 -0.42
C ALA A 593 13.48 20.23 -0.99
N LYS A 594 12.76 21.00 -0.17
CA LYS A 594 12.26 22.33 -0.56
C LYS A 594 13.39 23.33 -0.83
N ILE A 595 14.44 23.32 -0.01
CA ILE A 595 15.64 24.15 -0.23
C ILE A 595 16.34 23.77 -1.53
N LYS A 596 16.48 22.47 -1.82
CA LYS A 596 17.08 21.98 -3.06
C LYS A 596 16.33 22.45 -4.31
N THR A 597 15.00 22.53 -4.26
CA THR A 597 14.21 23.11 -5.37
C THR A 597 14.49 24.60 -5.57
N ILE A 598 14.65 25.36 -4.48
CA ILE A 598 15.02 26.78 -4.55
C ILE A 598 16.44 26.94 -5.09
N ASP A 599 17.37 26.07 -4.70
CA ASP A 599 18.74 26.08 -5.21
C ASP A 599 18.78 25.80 -6.72
N LEU A 600 17.96 24.86 -7.22
CA LEU A 600 17.78 24.62 -8.65
C LEU A 600 17.23 25.87 -9.37
N ASP A 601 16.20 26.51 -8.81
CA ASP A 601 15.63 27.74 -9.37
C ASP A 601 16.68 28.86 -9.44
N ILE A 602 17.50 29.04 -8.39
CA ILE A 602 18.62 29.99 -8.38
C ILE A 602 19.63 29.66 -9.48
N THR A 603 20.03 28.39 -9.64
CA THR A 603 20.97 28.00 -10.70
C THR A 603 20.41 28.26 -12.10
N SER A 604 19.12 28.00 -12.33
CA SER A 604 18.49 28.29 -13.63
C SER A 604 18.40 29.79 -13.91
N THR A 605 18.13 30.60 -12.89
CA THR A 605 18.06 32.07 -13.03
C THR A 605 19.45 32.65 -13.29
N ASN A 606 20.50 32.09 -12.68
CA ASN A 606 21.89 32.45 -12.97
C ASN A 606 22.31 32.09 -14.41
N GLN A 607 21.85 30.97 -14.95
CA GLN A 607 22.09 30.62 -16.36
C GLN A 607 21.44 31.63 -17.31
N ILE A 608 20.19 32.03 -17.03
CA ILE A 608 19.50 33.07 -17.81
C ILE A 608 20.25 34.40 -17.76
N ILE A 609 20.79 34.78 -16.60
CA ILE A 609 21.63 35.99 -16.48
C ILE A 609 22.88 35.85 -17.35
N SER A 610 23.58 34.71 -17.29
CA SER A 610 24.76 34.44 -18.11
C SER A 610 24.45 34.54 -19.61
N ASP A 611 23.34 33.99 -20.08
CA ASP A 611 22.92 34.06 -21.48
C ASP A 611 22.64 35.52 -21.92
N ILE A 612 22.08 36.33 -21.02
CA ILE A 612 21.82 37.76 -21.27
C ILE A 612 23.14 38.55 -21.28
N GLU A 613 24.07 38.26 -20.35
CA GLU A 613 25.41 38.85 -20.30
C GLU A 613 26.21 38.54 -21.57
N ASP A 614 26.19 37.30 -22.05
CA ASP A 614 26.81 36.89 -23.31
C ASP A 614 26.22 37.67 -24.50
N ARG A 615 24.89 37.88 -24.49
CA ARG A 615 24.21 38.65 -25.53
C ARG A 615 24.56 40.14 -25.47
N ILE A 616 24.71 40.73 -24.29
CA ILE A 616 25.20 42.10 -24.11
C ILE A 616 26.64 42.21 -24.63
N LEU A 617 27.48 41.19 -24.42
CA LEU A 617 28.85 41.13 -24.93
C LEU A 617 28.89 41.16 -26.46
N VAL A 618 28.04 40.38 -27.12
CA VAL A 618 27.88 40.39 -28.58
C VAL A 618 27.36 41.74 -29.09
N LEU A 619 26.34 42.31 -28.44
CA LEU A 619 25.79 43.62 -28.81
C LEU A 619 26.83 44.74 -28.60
N SER A 620 27.63 44.69 -27.53
CA SER A 620 28.73 45.63 -27.27
C SER A 620 29.79 45.55 -28.37
N SER A 621 30.17 44.33 -28.80
CA SER A 621 31.09 44.16 -29.93
C SER A 621 30.52 44.72 -31.24
N ASN A 622 29.20 44.64 -31.44
CA ASN A 622 28.53 45.26 -32.59
C ASN A 622 28.49 46.79 -32.48
N VAL A 623 28.32 47.35 -31.27
CA VAL A 623 28.47 48.79 -31.04
C VAL A 623 29.87 49.24 -31.45
N ASP A 624 30.92 48.53 -31.01
CA ASP A 624 32.31 48.86 -31.37
C ASP A 624 32.52 48.85 -32.89
N ARG A 625 31.92 47.88 -33.59
CA ARG A 625 31.99 47.76 -35.05
C ARG A 625 31.25 48.90 -35.76
N VAL A 626 30.02 49.22 -35.35
CA VAL A 626 29.23 50.32 -35.94
C VAL A 626 29.89 51.67 -35.62
N GLN A 627 30.50 51.83 -34.44
CA GLN A 627 31.27 53.01 -34.05
C GLN A 627 32.55 53.15 -34.89
N PHE A 628 33.23 52.04 -35.21
CA PHE A 628 34.37 52.01 -36.13
C PHE A 628 33.96 52.44 -37.54
N GLU A 629 32.86 51.90 -38.08
CA GLU A 629 32.30 52.27 -39.38
C GLU A 629 31.86 53.76 -39.42
N LEU A 630 31.32 54.29 -38.31
CA LEU A 630 31.02 55.72 -38.15
C LEU A 630 32.28 56.59 -38.20
N ASN A 631 33.36 56.18 -37.53
CA ASN A 631 34.63 56.90 -37.52
C ASN A 631 35.32 56.89 -38.91
N GLU A 632 35.20 55.80 -39.68
CA GLU A 632 35.69 55.75 -41.07
C GLU A 632 34.90 56.70 -41.98
N ILE A 633 33.60 56.85 -41.78
CA ILE A 633 32.78 57.77 -42.58
C ILE A 633 33.09 59.24 -42.24
N GLU A 634 33.44 59.55 -40.99
CA GLU A 634 33.85 60.90 -40.55
C GLU A 634 35.18 61.37 -41.17
N THR A 635 36.02 60.46 -41.67
CA THR A 635 37.29 60.77 -42.34
C THR A 635 37.19 60.83 -43.88
N SER A 636 35.99 60.65 -44.46
CA SER A 636 35.79 60.60 -45.92
C SER A 636 35.44 61.98 -46.55
N ASP A 637 36.10 62.31 -47.67
CA ASP A 637 36.07 63.62 -48.37
C ASP A 637 34.74 63.98 -49.10
N ASN A 638 33.65 63.23 -48.91
CA ASN A 638 32.43 63.37 -49.72
C ASN A 638 31.17 63.71 -48.87
N PRO A 639 30.76 65.00 -48.77
CA PRO A 639 29.87 65.48 -47.70
C PRO A 639 28.36 65.21 -47.88
N LYS A 640 27.88 64.73 -49.03
CA LYS A 640 26.43 64.53 -49.27
C LYS A 640 25.95 63.08 -49.16
N ALA A 641 26.79 62.10 -49.51
CA ALA A 641 26.47 60.68 -49.36
C ALA A 641 26.66 60.21 -47.90
N SER A 642 27.70 60.73 -47.23
CA SER A 642 28.06 60.41 -45.84
C SER A 642 27.01 60.82 -44.80
N LEU A 643 26.21 61.86 -45.08
CA LEU A 643 25.24 62.41 -44.14
C LEU A 643 24.01 61.50 -43.93
N SER A 644 23.61 60.74 -44.95
CA SER A 644 22.49 59.80 -44.87
C SER A 644 22.89 58.50 -44.15
N THR A 645 24.02 57.92 -44.55
CA THR A 645 24.60 56.71 -43.94
C THR A 645 25.01 56.96 -42.49
N LYS A 646 25.59 58.13 -42.16
CA LYS A 646 25.86 58.52 -40.77
C LYS A 646 24.58 58.59 -39.92
N LYS A 647 23.47 59.09 -40.47
CA LYS A 647 22.19 59.19 -39.76
C LYS A 647 21.55 57.83 -39.54
N ASP A 648 21.74 56.89 -40.45
CA ASP A 648 21.24 55.52 -40.32
C ASP A 648 22.11 54.70 -39.36
N LEU A 649 23.44 54.83 -39.40
CA LEU A 649 24.35 54.17 -38.45
C LEU A 649 24.18 54.71 -37.02
N THR A 650 23.99 56.02 -36.83
CA THR A 650 23.68 56.59 -35.50
C THR A 650 22.32 56.15 -34.97
N LYS A 651 21.31 55.95 -35.84
CA LYS A 651 20.05 55.32 -35.44
C LYS A 651 20.24 53.87 -35.03
N GLN A 652 21.02 53.10 -35.80
CA GLN A 652 21.35 51.71 -35.46
C GLN A 652 22.07 51.64 -34.12
N LEU A 653 23.01 52.53 -33.86
CA LEU A 653 23.76 52.58 -32.61
C LEU A 653 22.86 52.91 -31.41
N ASN A 654 21.98 53.91 -31.53
CA ASN A 654 20.98 54.22 -30.50
C ASN A 654 20.01 53.06 -30.24
N ILE A 655 19.64 52.29 -31.28
CA ILE A 655 18.79 51.10 -31.12
C ILE A 655 19.54 50.03 -30.34
N ILE A 656 20.80 49.74 -30.69
CA ILE A 656 21.62 48.73 -30.00
C ILE A 656 21.88 49.14 -28.54
N GLU A 657 22.22 50.40 -28.26
CA GLU A 657 22.39 50.91 -26.89
C GLU A 657 21.09 50.84 -26.07
N SER A 658 19.95 51.13 -26.70
CA SER A 658 18.65 50.98 -26.04
C SER A 658 18.34 49.51 -25.72
N GLU A 659 18.73 48.58 -26.59
CA GLU A 659 18.60 47.14 -26.38
C GLU A 659 19.51 46.68 -25.22
N ILE A 660 20.78 47.10 -25.19
CA ILE A 660 21.70 46.85 -24.06
C ILE A 660 21.10 47.37 -22.74
N SER A 661 20.58 48.59 -22.71
CA SER A 661 19.94 49.15 -21.51
C SER A 661 18.70 48.35 -21.06
N THR A 662 17.94 47.79 -22.00
CA THR A 662 16.80 46.92 -21.66
C THR A 662 17.24 45.57 -21.11
N LEU A 663 18.32 45.00 -21.65
CA LEU A 663 18.92 43.76 -21.18
C LEU A 663 19.55 43.94 -19.80
N ASP A 664 20.25 45.04 -19.52
CA ASP A 664 20.76 45.37 -18.18
C ASP A 664 19.64 45.49 -17.13
N LYS A 665 18.53 46.16 -17.49
CA LYS A 665 17.33 46.20 -16.62
C LYS A 665 16.76 44.82 -16.36
N SER A 666 16.86 43.90 -17.33
CA SER A 666 16.44 42.52 -17.16
C SER A 666 17.36 41.73 -16.23
N ILE A 667 18.69 41.93 -16.30
CA ILE A 667 19.66 41.36 -15.34
C ILE A 667 19.34 41.82 -13.91
N ILE A 668 19.10 43.12 -13.69
CA ILE A 668 18.72 43.66 -12.37
C ILE A 668 17.43 43.00 -11.86
N LYS A 669 16.45 42.75 -12.74
CA LYS A 669 15.20 42.08 -12.39
C LYS A 669 15.42 40.63 -11.96
N TYR A 670 16.27 39.88 -12.66
CA TYR A 670 16.59 38.50 -12.31
C TYR A 670 17.47 38.40 -11.05
N ASN A 671 18.40 39.34 -10.84
CA ASN A 671 19.16 39.45 -9.58
C ASN A 671 18.25 39.72 -8.37
N ASN A 672 17.28 40.63 -8.50
CA ASN A 672 16.25 40.83 -7.48
C ASN A 672 15.42 39.56 -7.20
N GLN A 673 15.18 38.74 -8.22
CA GLN A 673 14.48 37.47 -8.09
C GLN A 673 15.34 36.44 -7.32
N ILE A 674 16.65 36.38 -7.57
CA ILE A 674 17.59 35.56 -6.79
C ILE A 674 17.61 35.99 -5.32
N ASP A 675 17.64 37.29 -5.04
CA ASP A 675 17.57 37.80 -3.66
C ASP A 675 16.28 37.41 -2.93
N LEU A 676 15.15 37.41 -3.63
CA LEU A 676 13.87 36.94 -3.08
C LEU A 676 13.90 35.43 -2.80
N LEU A 677 14.51 34.64 -3.69
CA LEU A 677 14.71 33.19 -3.50
C LEU A 677 15.64 32.91 -2.32
N ASN A 678 16.73 33.64 -2.17
CA ASN A 678 17.65 33.55 -1.02
C ASN A 678 16.98 33.93 0.30
N LYS A 679 16.18 35.01 0.34
CA LYS A 679 15.36 35.36 1.50
C LYS A 679 14.38 34.24 1.87
N ARG A 680 13.79 33.57 0.86
CA ARG A 680 12.89 32.44 1.07
C ARG A 680 13.61 31.20 1.61
N LYS A 681 14.81 30.90 1.09
CA LYS A 681 15.70 29.84 1.61
C LYS A 681 16.03 30.06 3.09
N ASN A 682 16.43 31.28 3.46
CA ASN A 682 16.74 31.62 4.85
C ASN A 682 15.53 31.54 5.77
N ARG A 683 14.33 31.91 5.28
CA ARG A 683 13.08 31.71 6.04
C ARG A 683 12.78 30.23 6.29
N LEU A 684 12.95 29.37 5.29
CA LEU A 684 12.74 27.92 5.44
C LEU A 684 13.73 27.29 6.43
N LEU A 685 15.00 27.72 6.42
CA LEU A 685 15.98 27.31 7.42
C LEU A 685 15.57 27.77 8.84
N GLY A 686 15.13 29.02 8.99
CA GLY A 686 14.62 29.51 10.27
C GLY A 686 13.34 28.80 10.75
N GLU A 687 12.47 28.37 9.83
CA GLU A 687 11.29 27.55 10.15
C GLU A 687 11.68 26.13 10.57
N LEU A 688 12.67 25.51 9.92
CA LEU A 688 13.22 24.21 10.30
C LEU A 688 13.74 24.26 11.76
N ASP A 689 14.54 25.26 12.11
CA ASP A 689 15.10 25.38 13.46
C ASP A 689 14.01 25.61 14.53
N LYS A 690 12.99 26.42 14.20
CA LYS A 690 11.81 26.58 15.05
C LYS A 690 11.05 25.26 15.23
N LYS A 691 10.82 24.48 14.16
CA LYS A 691 10.12 23.19 14.25
C LYS A 691 10.95 22.13 15.00
N ARG A 692 12.28 22.13 14.85
CA ARG A 692 13.21 21.29 15.63
C ARG A 692 13.13 21.61 17.12
N SER A 693 13.22 22.88 17.50
CA SER A 693 13.09 23.29 18.90
C SER A 693 11.72 22.96 19.51
N ILE A 694 10.63 23.11 18.76
CA ILE A 694 9.28 22.68 19.19
C ILE A 694 9.23 21.16 19.39
N THR A 695 9.76 20.37 18.46
CA THR A 695 9.78 18.90 18.57
C THR A 695 10.60 18.44 19.79
N LEU A 696 11.74 19.08 20.01
CA LEU A 696 12.62 18.81 21.15
C LEU A 696 11.95 19.13 22.49
N SER A 697 11.30 20.30 22.60
CA SER A 697 10.54 20.68 23.79
C SER A 697 9.38 19.72 24.10
N LYS A 698 8.65 19.26 23.07
CA LYS A 698 7.57 18.27 23.22
C LYS A 698 8.09 16.93 23.74
N ASN A 699 9.17 16.41 23.16
CA ASN A 699 9.76 15.15 23.64
C ASN A 699 10.32 15.28 25.07
N GLN A 700 10.86 16.45 25.44
CA GLN A 700 11.29 16.74 26.82
C GLN A 700 10.10 16.77 27.80
N THR A 701 8.95 17.32 27.42
CA THR A 701 7.75 17.30 28.28
C THR A 701 7.22 15.89 28.49
N ASP A 702 7.25 15.06 27.46
CA ASP A 702 6.78 13.67 27.53
C ASP A 702 7.74 12.83 28.40
N THR A 703 9.04 12.99 28.19
CA THR A 703 10.09 12.37 29.03
C THR A 703 9.92 12.73 30.51
N LYS A 704 9.69 14.02 30.83
CA LYS A 704 9.41 14.46 32.20
C LYS A 704 8.15 13.83 32.79
N SER A 705 7.15 13.54 31.95
CA SER A 705 5.90 12.91 32.39
C SER A 705 6.10 11.44 32.76
N TYR A 706 6.87 10.68 31.95
CA TYR A 706 7.26 9.31 32.30
C TYR A 706 8.18 9.24 33.53
N LEU A 707 9.12 10.17 33.69
CA LEU A 707 9.96 10.26 34.88
C LEU A 707 9.15 10.54 36.17
N LYS A 708 8.16 11.43 36.10
CA LYS A 708 7.23 11.66 37.22
C LYS A 708 6.45 10.40 37.57
N GLN A 709 6.03 9.63 36.57
CA GLN A 709 5.32 8.38 36.78
C GLN A 709 6.21 7.30 37.43
N LYS A 710 7.48 7.21 37.03
CA LYS A 710 8.48 6.35 37.66
C LYS A 710 8.60 6.62 39.16
N LEU A 711 8.77 7.88 39.53
CA LEU A 711 8.85 8.30 40.93
C LEU A 711 7.56 8.01 41.70
N PHE A 712 6.40 8.14 41.05
CA PHE A 712 5.10 7.81 41.64
C PHE A 712 4.98 6.32 42.00
N TYR A 713 5.38 5.41 41.11
CA TYR A 713 5.34 3.96 41.40
C TYR A 713 6.34 3.55 42.48
N ILE A 714 7.54 4.14 42.48
CA ILE A 714 8.53 3.92 43.56
C ILE A 714 7.94 4.34 44.91
N HIS A 715 7.21 5.46 44.96
CA HIS A 715 6.55 5.90 46.19
C HIS A 715 5.41 4.95 46.61
N GLY A 716 4.60 4.47 45.67
CA GLY A 716 3.53 3.50 45.94
C GLY A 716 4.06 2.17 46.50
N ILE A 717 5.18 1.66 45.98
CA ILE A 717 5.82 0.44 46.51
C ILE A 717 6.37 0.66 47.92
N LYS A 718 6.96 1.84 48.22
CA LYS A 718 7.36 2.19 49.59
C LYS A 718 6.18 2.15 50.57
N GLN A 719 5.01 2.63 50.15
CA GLN A 719 3.78 2.56 50.97
C GLN A 719 3.32 1.11 51.18
N ILE A 720 3.41 0.25 50.15
CA ILE A 720 3.12 -1.19 50.29
C ILE A 720 4.10 -1.85 51.27
N THR A 721 5.40 -1.57 51.17
CA THR A 721 6.40 -2.10 52.10
C THR A 721 6.14 -1.65 53.54
N GLN A 722 5.79 -0.37 53.75
CA GLN A 722 5.41 0.12 55.08
C GLN A 722 4.14 -0.57 55.61
N LEU A 723 3.14 -0.75 54.75
CA LEU A 723 1.89 -1.41 55.12
C LEU A 723 2.12 -2.84 55.62
N PHE A 724 2.94 -3.60 54.89
CA PHE A 724 3.28 -4.96 55.30
C PHE A 724 4.15 -4.99 56.55
N LYS A 725 5.16 -4.12 56.69
CA LYS A 725 5.92 -4.04 57.96
C LYS A 725 5.02 -3.80 59.16
N VAL A 726 4.06 -2.88 59.05
CA VAL A 726 3.09 -2.60 60.12
C VAL A 726 2.15 -3.79 60.37
N TYR A 727 1.73 -4.49 59.33
CA TYR A 727 0.93 -5.71 59.45
C TYR A 727 1.73 -6.80 60.16
N GLU A 728 2.97 -7.04 59.74
CA GLU A 728 3.87 -8.03 60.28
C GLU A 728 4.21 -7.78 61.74
N GLU A 729 4.61 -6.56 62.09
CA GLU A 729 4.91 -6.18 63.48
C GLU A 729 3.71 -6.43 64.40
N LYS A 730 2.50 -6.08 63.96
CA LYS A 730 1.28 -6.26 64.76
C LYS A 730 0.86 -7.72 64.86
N VAL A 731 1.00 -8.51 63.79
CA VAL A 731 0.72 -9.95 63.80
C VAL A 731 1.74 -10.66 64.69
N LEU A 732 3.02 -10.36 64.57
CA LEU A 732 4.11 -10.95 65.35
C LEU A 732 3.98 -10.65 66.85
N VAL A 733 3.51 -9.46 67.23
CA VAL A 733 3.17 -9.12 68.62
C VAL A 733 2.01 -9.98 69.16
N ILE A 734 1.04 -10.33 68.31
CA ILE A 734 -0.07 -11.23 68.71
C ILE A 734 0.44 -12.67 68.82
N THR A 735 1.21 -13.17 67.85
CA THR A 735 1.74 -14.54 67.88
C THR A 735 2.75 -14.78 69.01
N ASN A 736 3.64 -13.83 69.29
CA ASN A 736 4.61 -13.96 70.39
C ASN A 736 3.95 -13.92 71.77
N LYS A 737 2.78 -13.26 71.92
CA LYS A 737 1.99 -13.30 73.15
C LYS A 737 1.30 -14.66 73.33
N LEU A 738 0.93 -15.31 72.23
CA LEU A 738 0.34 -16.66 72.22
C LEU A 738 1.37 -17.78 72.45
N ASP A 739 2.66 -17.48 72.33
CA ASP A 739 3.78 -18.42 72.59
C ASP A 739 4.16 -18.51 74.09
N GLN A 740 3.58 -17.66 74.96
CA GLN A 740 3.89 -17.65 76.40
C GLN A 740 3.15 -18.76 77.20
N PRO A 741 3.79 -19.40 78.20
CA PRO A 741 3.28 -20.61 78.84
C PRO A 741 2.32 -20.33 80.01
N LEU A 742 1.16 -19.73 79.74
CA LEU A 742 0.06 -19.67 80.72
C LEU A 742 -1.26 -20.02 80.03
N TYR A 743 -2.05 -20.91 80.65
CA TYR A 743 -3.38 -21.33 80.17
C TYR A 743 -4.19 -20.13 79.66
N LEU A 744 -4.32 -20.03 78.33
CA LEU A 744 -5.09 -18.98 77.66
C LEU A 744 -6.58 -19.25 77.91
N THR A 745 -7.27 -18.32 78.55
CA THR A 745 -8.72 -18.41 78.74
C THR A 745 -9.47 -17.99 77.46
N ASP A 746 -10.66 -18.55 77.22
CA ASP A 746 -11.50 -18.23 76.06
C ASP A 746 -11.74 -16.73 75.83
N ASN A 747 -11.72 -15.93 76.91
CA ASN A 747 -11.88 -14.48 76.84
C ASN A 747 -10.66 -13.79 76.22
N ILE A 748 -9.45 -14.27 76.51
CA ILE A 748 -8.19 -13.74 75.99
C ILE A 748 -8.08 -14.07 74.48
N ILE A 749 -8.46 -15.28 74.06
CA ILE A 749 -8.49 -15.67 72.64
C ILE A 749 -9.49 -14.81 71.85
N LYS A 750 -10.69 -14.55 72.40
CA LYS A 750 -11.68 -13.64 71.79
C LYS A 750 -11.19 -12.20 71.68
N GLU A 751 -10.37 -11.73 72.62
CA GLU A 751 -9.76 -10.41 72.56
C GLU A 751 -8.68 -10.34 71.48
N TYR A 752 -7.83 -11.37 71.37
CA TYR A 752 -6.82 -11.48 70.31
C TYR A 752 -7.44 -11.62 68.92
N GLN A 753 -8.54 -12.38 68.78
CA GLN A 753 -9.30 -12.49 67.54
C GLN A 753 -9.85 -11.11 67.11
N LYS A 754 -10.45 -10.35 68.03
CA LYS A 754 -10.90 -8.97 67.75
C LYS A 754 -9.74 -8.04 67.39
N GLY A 755 -8.59 -8.19 68.04
CA GLY A 755 -7.37 -7.46 67.73
C GLY A 755 -6.86 -7.76 66.31
N TYR A 756 -6.85 -9.04 65.93
CA TYR A 756 -6.46 -9.50 64.60
C TYR A 756 -7.42 -9.00 63.51
N THR A 757 -8.73 -9.14 63.68
CA THR A 757 -9.72 -8.63 62.70
C THR A 757 -9.58 -7.13 62.44
N ARG A 758 -9.24 -6.32 63.46
CA ARG A 758 -8.96 -4.88 63.27
C ARG A 758 -7.70 -4.62 62.44
N ILE A 759 -6.68 -5.47 62.58
CA ILE A 759 -5.43 -5.39 61.79
C ILE A 759 -5.71 -5.78 60.34
N GLU A 760 -6.53 -6.81 60.11
CA GLU A 760 -6.96 -7.23 58.78
C GLU A 760 -7.78 -6.17 58.05
N GLU A 761 -8.83 -5.63 58.70
CA GLU A 761 -9.64 -4.56 58.12
C GLU A 761 -8.80 -3.32 57.78
N TYR A 762 -7.79 -3.02 58.60
CA TYR A 762 -6.86 -1.92 58.33
C TYR A 762 -6.01 -2.23 57.09
N PHE A 763 -5.47 -3.45 56.99
CA PHE A 763 -4.64 -3.89 55.87
C PHE A 763 -5.43 -3.93 54.55
N GLU A 764 -6.63 -4.50 54.54
CA GLU A 764 -7.47 -4.57 53.34
C GLU A 764 -7.89 -3.19 52.83
N LYS A 765 -8.29 -2.28 53.74
CA LYS A 765 -8.69 -0.91 53.36
C LYS A 765 -7.51 -0.11 52.80
N THR A 766 -6.35 -0.20 53.43
CA THR A 766 -5.17 0.56 52.99
C THR A 766 -4.54 -0.06 51.74
N SER A 767 -4.50 -1.39 51.60
CA SER A 767 -4.07 -2.10 50.39
C SER A 767 -4.95 -1.74 49.19
N ASN A 768 -6.29 -1.76 49.35
CA ASN A 768 -7.21 -1.34 48.29
C ASN A 768 -7.06 0.14 47.90
N ALA A 769 -6.81 1.03 48.88
CA ALA A 769 -6.57 2.44 48.59
C ALA A 769 -5.28 2.65 47.77
N ILE A 770 -4.21 1.90 48.08
CA ILE A 770 -2.96 1.96 47.31
C ILE A 770 -3.16 1.39 45.91
N TYR A 771 -3.86 0.25 45.77
CA TYR A 771 -4.22 -0.33 44.48
C TYR A 771 -4.97 0.65 43.57
N GLN A 772 -6.01 1.31 44.09
CA GLN A 772 -6.76 2.32 43.34
C GLN A 772 -5.91 3.55 43.01
N SER A 773 -5.04 3.98 43.92
CA SER A 773 -4.11 5.08 43.68
C SER A 773 -3.17 4.78 42.51
N LEU A 774 -2.61 3.57 42.46
CA LEU A 774 -1.70 3.14 41.40
C LEU A 774 -2.37 3.08 40.02
N LEU A 775 -3.61 2.60 39.94
CA LEU A 775 -4.42 2.60 38.71
C LEU A 775 -4.83 4.01 38.27
N LYS A 776 -5.20 4.89 39.21
CA LYS A 776 -5.47 6.31 38.88
C LYS A 776 -4.21 7.01 38.36
N GLY A 777 -3.04 6.66 38.91
CA GLY A 777 -1.75 7.14 38.43
C GLY A 777 -1.47 6.80 36.96
N SER A 778 -1.73 5.56 36.53
CA SER A 778 -1.58 5.16 35.12
C SER A 778 -2.56 5.87 34.18
N VAL A 779 -3.83 5.97 34.57
CA VAL A 779 -4.86 6.65 33.76
C VAL A 779 -4.53 8.15 33.60
N SER A 780 -4.03 8.81 34.64
CA SER A 780 -3.68 10.24 34.57
C SER A 780 -2.57 10.57 33.55
N LEU A 781 -1.66 9.64 33.28
CA LEU A 781 -0.63 9.81 32.25
C LEU A 781 -1.23 9.58 30.85
N TYR A 782 -2.04 8.53 30.71
CA TYR A 782 -2.75 8.20 29.48
C TYR A 782 -3.61 9.39 29.01
N ASP A 783 -4.43 9.97 29.90
CA ASP A 783 -5.31 11.10 29.57
C ASP A 783 -4.52 12.33 29.10
N LYS A 784 -3.36 12.61 29.72
CA LYS A 784 -2.49 13.72 29.31
C LYS A 784 -1.89 13.51 27.92
N LEU A 785 -1.40 12.31 27.64
CA LEU A 785 -0.81 11.98 26.34
C LEU A 785 -1.88 11.96 25.23
N MET A 786 -3.06 11.40 25.51
CA MET A 786 -4.20 11.41 24.58
C MET A 786 -4.70 12.83 24.28
N ALA A 787 -4.79 13.69 25.30
CA ALA A 787 -5.18 15.09 25.09
C ALA A 787 -4.19 15.84 24.17
N GLN A 788 -2.88 15.61 24.34
CA GLN A 788 -1.86 16.18 23.46
C GLN A 788 -1.94 15.66 22.03
N GLN A 789 -2.22 14.36 21.82
CA GLN A 789 -2.41 13.81 20.48
C GLN A 789 -3.67 14.36 19.80
N ASN A 790 -4.77 14.52 20.55
CA ASN A 790 -6.00 15.09 20.03
C ASN A 790 -5.86 16.57 19.63
N ILE A 791 -5.09 17.36 20.38
CA ILE A 791 -4.74 18.74 19.99
C ILE A 791 -3.94 18.72 18.68
N SER A 792 -2.94 17.85 18.57
CA SER A 792 -2.15 17.69 17.34
C SER A 792 -3.01 17.30 16.13
N LYS A 793 -4.00 16.42 16.32
CA LYS A 793 -4.98 16.03 15.28
C LYS A 793 -5.84 17.21 14.84
N LYS A 794 -6.27 18.06 15.78
CA LYS A 794 -7.09 19.25 15.49
C LYS A 794 -6.30 20.31 14.72
N ASP A 795 -5.09 20.63 15.15
CA ASP A 795 -4.23 21.61 14.47
C ASP A 795 -3.94 21.15 13.03
N PHE A 796 -3.67 19.85 12.85
CA PHE A 796 -3.45 19.23 11.55
C PHE A 796 -4.66 19.35 10.61
N LEU A 797 -5.87 19.09 11.09
CA LEU A 797 -7.10 19.25 10.29
C LEU A 797 -7.34 20.71 9.87
N THR A 798 -6.90 21.69 10.68
CA THR A 798 -7.00 23.10 10.32
C THR A 798 -5.98 23.52 9.25
N GLU A 799 -4.74 23.03 9.33
CA GLU A 799 -3.72 23.26 8.29
C GLU A 799 -4.16 22.68 6.93
N GLN A 800 -4.74 21.49 6.92
CA GLN A 800 -5.27 20.84 5.72
C GLN A 800 -6.32 21.71 5.01
N LYS A 801 -7.30 22.23 5.77
CA LYS A 801 -8.36 23.10 5.21
C LYS A 801 -7.79 24.37 4.58
N HIS A 802 -6.74 24.95 5.16
CA HIS A 802 -6.08 26.12 4.60
C HIS A 802 -5.29 25.81 3.32
N LEU A 803 -4.63 24.64 3.27
CA LEU A 803 -3.86 24.23 2.10
C LEU A 803 -4.77 23.93 0.90
N ILE A 804 -5.86 23.17 1.11
CA ILE A 804 -6.83 22.84 0.05
C ILE A 804 -7.40 24.12 -0.58
N LYS A 805 -7.85 25.08 0.24
CA LYS A 805 -8.34 26.39 -0.26
C LYS A 805 -7.33 27.14 -1.11
N LYS A 806 -6.03 27.05 -0.77
CA LYS A 806 -4.96 27.70 -1.55
C LYS A 806 -4.72 26.99 -2.88
N LEU A 807 -4.78 25.65 -2.89
CA LEU A 807 -4.61 24.85 -4.10
C LEU A 807 -5.79 25.02 -5.05
N ASP A 808 -7.03 25.10 -4.55
CA ASP A 808 -8.23 25.35 -5.35
C ASP A 808 -8.15 26.70 -6.08
N LYS A 809 -7.67 27.74 -5.38
CA LYS A 809 -7.49 29.07 -5.97
C LYS A 809 -6.47 29.06 -7.13
N GLN A 810 -5.38 28.31 -6.98
CA GLN A 810 -4.35 28.18 -8.02
C GLN A 810 -4.87 27.40 -9.25
N GLN A 811 -5.72 26.39 -9.04
CA GLN A 811 -6.34 25.67 -10.15
C GLN A 811 -7.20 26.59 -11.01
N LEU A 812 -7.99 27.45 -10.37
CA LEU A 812 -8.88 28.40 -11.04
C LEU A 812 -8.09 29.44 -11.86
N GLU A 813 -6.91 29.85 -11.39
CA GLU A 813 -5.99 30.73 -12.14
C GLU A 813 -5.44 30.07 -13.42
N PHE A 814 -5.12 28.76 -13.39
CA PHE A 814 -4.66 28.04 -14.58
C PHE A 814 -5.76 27.83 -15.61
N GLU A 815 -6.99 27.55 -15.17
CA GLU A 815 -8.15 27.40 -16.04
C GLU A 815 -8.50 28.71 -16.77
N LEU A 816 -8.38 29.85 -16.08
CA LEU A 816 -8.54 31.18 -16.69
C LEU A 816 -7.47 31.47 -17.76
N LYS A 817 -6.21 31.10 -17.53
CA LYS A 817 -5.13 31.27 -18.52
C LYS A 817 -5.38 30.47 -19.81
N LEU A 818 -5.87 29.24 -19.70
CA LEU A 818 -6.19 28.39 -20.85
C LEU A 818 -7.31 29.01 -21.72
N LYS A 819 -8.29 29.64 -21.06
CA LYS A 819 -9.40 30.32 -21.74
C LYS A 819 -8.93 31.54 -22.53
N ASN A 820 -8.06 32.36 -21.95
CA ASN A 820 -7.50 33.54 -22.62
C ASN A 820 -6.59 33.17 -23.81
N LEU A 821 -5.76 32.13 -23.68
CA LEU A 821 -4.91 31.66 -24.79
C LEU A 821 -5.74 31.27 -26.02
N SER A 822 -6.91 30.66 -25.79
CA SER A 822 -7.80 30.22 -26.86
C SER A 822 -8.54 31.39 -27.55
N SER A 823 -8.77 32.51 -26.86
CA SER A 823 -9.33 33.71 -27.49
C SER A 823 -8.29 34.45 -28.33
N ASP A 824 -7.05 34.54 -27.84
CA ASP A 824 -5.98 35.29 -28.51
C ASP A 824 -5.57 34.61 -29.83
N PHE A 825 -5.54 33.27 -29.85
CA PHE A 825 -5.26 32.51 -31.08
C PHE A 825 -6.29 32.76 -32.19
N LYS A 826 -7.58 32.85 -31.85
CA LYS A 826 -8.64 33.14 -32.84
C LYS A 826 -8.48 34.53 -33.45
N HIS A 827 -8.12 35.51 -32.63
CA HIS A 827 -7.87 36.88 -33.11
C HIS A 827 -6.66 36.94 -34.05
N HIS A 828 -5.60 36.18 -33.75
CA HIS A 828 -4.38 36.17 -34.57
C HIS A 828 -4.60 35.53 -35.96
N LEU A 829 -5.41 34.48 -36.05
CA LEU A 829 -5.77 33.86 -37.35
C LEU A 829 -6.50 34.83 -38.28
N GLN A 830 -7.30 35.73 -37.73
CA GLN A 830 -8.05 36.72 -38.51
C GLN A 830 -7.13 37.79 -39.12
N LEU A 831 -6.11 38.23 -38.38
CA LEU A 831 -5.11 39.18 -38.89
C LEU A 831 -4.27 38.62 -40.05
N LEU A 832 -3.91 37.31 -40.00
CA LEU A 832 -3.14 36.66 -41.07
C LEU A 832 -3.92 36.54 -42.39
N SER A 833 -5.24 36.37 -42.29
CA SER A 833 -6.16 36.37 -43.44
C SER A 833 -6.11 37.73 -44.16
N ASP A 834 -6.22 38.83 -43.41
CA ASP A 834 -6.25 40.18 -43.96
C ASP A 834 -4.91 40.56 -44.63
N GLU A 835 -3.77 40.10 -44.09
CA GLU A 835 -2.45 40.30 -44.73
C GLU A 835 -2.35 39.62 -46.11
N LYS A 836 -2.87 38.40 -46.28
CA LYS A 836 -2.81 37.64 -47.55
C LYS A 836 -3.45 38.42 -48.70
N ASP A 837 -4.63 38.98 -48.45
CA ASP A 837 -5.44 39.64 -49.48
C ASP A 837 -4.79 40.93 -50.00
N THR A 838 -4.05 41.63 -49.13
CA THR A 838 -3.32 42.86 -49.53
C THR A 838 -2.13 42.59 -50.46
N ILE A 839 -1.40 41.49 -50.28
CA ILE A 839 -0.20 41.18 -51.07
C ILE A 839 -0.58 40.68 -52.48
N ILE A 840 -1.67 39.92 -52.60
CA ILE A 840 -2.17 39.43 -53.90
C ILE A 840 -2.53 40.59 -54.85
N GLN A 841 -3.06 41.69 -54.32
CA GLN A 841 -3.40 42.87 -55.13
C GLN A 841 -2.15 43.59 -55.72
N ASN A 842 -1.01 43.58 -55.00
CA ASN A 842 0.22 44.22 -55.45
C ASN A 842 0.96 43.45 -56.55
N ILE A 843 0.98 42.11 -56.49
CA ILE A 843 1.66 41.24 -57.48
C ILE A 843 1.06 41.43 -58.88
N ASN A 844 -0.26 41.58 -58.98
CA ASN A 844 -0.96 41.66 -60.27
C ASN A 844 -0.81 43.00 -61.01
N THR A 845 -0.35 44.07 -60.36
CA THR A 845 -0.46 45.44 -60.91
C THR A 845 0.88 46.14 -61.20
N VAL A 846 1.98 45.77 -60.54
CA VAL A 846 3.23 46.58 -60.57
C VAL A 846 4.50 45.82 -61.01
N GLN A 847 4.61 44.51 -60.78
CA GLN A 847 5.92 43.85 -60.67
C GLN A 847 6.63 43.43 -61.99
N PHE A 848 5.95 43.33 -63.14
CA PHE A 848 6.49 42.68 -64.37
C PHE A 848 6.47 43.52 -65.69
N LYS A 849 6.41 44.85 -65.64
CA LYS A 849 6.26 45.71 -66.84
C LYS A 849 7.50 45.85 -67.76
N SER A 850 8.73 45.70 -67.25
CA SER A 850 9.95 45.97 -68.03
C SER A 850 10.32 44.84 -69.00
N GLN A 851 10.04 43.59 -68.63
CA GLN A 851 10.37 42.39 -69.42
C GLN A 851 9.52 42.26 -70.70
N GLU A 852 8.37 42.94 -70.75
CA GLU A 852 7.52 43.00 -71.96
C GLU A 852 8.14 43.86 -73.09
N GLN A 853 9.14 44.71 -72.79
CA GLN A 853 9.74 45.65 -73.75
C GLN A 853 10.93 45.07 -74.55
N ASP A 854 11.69 44.14 -73.96
CA ASP A 854 12.94 43.59 -74.55
C ASP A 854 12.69 42.66 -75.76
N LEU A 855 11.52 42.02 -75.83
CA LEU A 855 11.11 41.12 -76.93
C LEU A 855 11.02 41.80 -78.31
N ILE A 856 11.00 43.14 -78.36
CA ILE A 856 10.85 43.93 -79.60
C ILE A 856 12.19 44.18 -80.30
N ASN A 857 13.31 44.19 -79.57
CA ASN A 857 14.61 44.61 -80.11
C ASN A 857 15.36 43.52 -80.90
N GLN A 858 15.16 42.25 -80.58
CA GLN A 858 15.85 41.11 -81.22
C GLN A 858 15.48 40.92 -82.71
N GLN A 859 14.40 41.55 -83.20
CA GLN A 859 13.89 41.39 -84.57
C GLN A 859 14.68 42.15 -85.67
N LYS A 860 15.64 43.02 -85.30
CA LYS A 860 16.39 43.88 -86.25
C LYS A 860 17.76 43.36 -86.71
N LEU A 861 18.37 42.41 -86.00
CA LEU A 861 19.75 41.96 -86.28
C LEU A 861 19.87 40.94 -87.42
N MET A 862 18.77 40.28 -87.81
CA MET A 862 18.75 39.22 -88.84
C MET A 862 19.06 39.70 -90.28
N SER A 863 19.02 41.00 -90.60
CA SER A 863 19.08 41.50 -91.99
C SER A 863 20.48 41.84 -92.54
N LEU A 864 21.55 41.70 -91.74
CA LEU A 864 22.88 42.29 -92.05
C LEU A 864 23.92 41.26 -92.52
N THR A 865 23.76 39.98 -92.15
CA THR A 865 24.69 38.88 -92.41
C THR A 865 24.69 38.36 -93.86
N GLU A 866 23.74 38.79 -94.69
CA GLU A 866 23.53 38.32 -96.07
C GLU A 866 24.57 38.86 -97.09
N SER A 867 25.31 39.93 -96.76
CA SER A 867 26.13 40.71 -97.71
C SER A 867 27.61 40.29 -97.85
N LYS A 868 28.15 39.43 -96.98
CA LYS A 868 29.61 39.14 -96.89
C LYS A 868 30.12 37.92 -97.69
N ILE A 869 29.27 37.24 -98.44
CA ILE A 869 29.62 35.98 -99.12
C ILE A 869 30.40 36.18 -100.44
N MET A 870 30.47 37.39 -101.01
CA MET A 870 30.90 37.61 -102.40
C MET A 870 32.41 37.78 -102.66
N SER A 871 33.30 37.79 -101.65
CA SER A 871 34.69 38.30 -101.81
C SER A 871 35.84 37.29 -101.70
N THR A 872 35.60 35.98 -101.60
CA THR A 872 36.62 34.98 -101.21
C THR A 872 37.26 34.19 -102.36
N GLU A 873 36.89 34.41 -103.62
CA GLU A 873 37.30 33.54 -104.76
C GLU A 873 38.67 33.84 -105.43
N SER A 874 39.53 34.75 -104.92
CA SER A 874 40.69 35.30 -105.69
C SER A 874 42.12 34.75 -105.41
N ASN A 875 42.40 33.86 -104.43
CA ASN A 875 43.77 33.70 -103.87
C ASN A 875 44.52 32.34 -104.04
N LEU A 876 44.19 31.47 -105.00
CA LEU A 876 44.61 30.04 -104.98
C LEU A 876 46.00 29.64 -105.53
N ASN A 877 46.71 30.48 -106.30
CA ASN A 877 47.87 29.98 -107.08
C ASN A 877 49.26 29.99 -106.39
N LYS A 878 49.40 30.21 -105.07
CA LYS A 878 50.73 30.32 -104.40
C LYS A 878 51.17 29.13 -103.55
N GLU A 879 50.29 28.20 -103.15
CA GLU A 879 50.59 27.20 -102.10
C GLU A 879 51.17 25.86 -102.60
N ILE A 880 51.10 25.56 -103.90
CA ILE A 880 51.40 24.22 -104.43
C ILE A 880 52.92 23.86 -104.41
N LEU A 881 53.83 24.84 -104.28
CA LEU A 881 55.28 24.63 -104.39
C LEU A 881 56.01 24.22 -103.09
N LEU A 882 55.34 24.17 -101.92
CA LEU A 882 55.97 23.94 -100.60
C LEU A 882 55.87 22.49 -100.06
N ILE A 883 55.11 21.59 -100.71
CA ILE A 883 54.68 20.30 -100.11
C ILE A 883 55.67 19.15 -100.38
N ASP A 884 56.41 19.18 -101.48
CA ASP A 884 57.24 18.03 -101.93
C ASP A 884 58.50 17.77 -101.06
N ASP A 885 59.01 18.76 -100.31
CA ASP A 885 60.27 18.63 -99.54
C ASP A 885 60.11 18.01 -98.12
N ASN A 886 58.89 17.93 -97.56
CA ASN A 886 58.65 17.45 -96.19
C ASN A 886 58.58 15.90 -96.04
N LEU A 887 58.37 15.18 -97.14
CA LEU A 887 57.96 13.76 -97.14
C LEU A 887 59.05 12.78 -96.65
N LYS A 888 60.33 13.12 -96.87
CA LYS A 888 61.45 12.21 -96.56
C LYS A 888 61.91 12.22 -95.10
N SER A 889 61.62 13.28 -94.32
CA SER A 889 62.10 13.42 -92.94
C SER A 889 61.23 12.67 -91.92
N VAL A 890 59.92 12.58 -92.17
CA VAL A 890 58.91 12.15 -91.19
C VAL A 890 58.90 10.63 -90.96
N ILE A 891 59.14 9.82 -91.99
CA ILE A 891 59.06 8.34 -91.92
C ILE A 891 60.08 7.77 -90.92
N LEU A 892 61.26 8.37 -90.80
CA LEU A 892 62.35 7.88 -89.95
C LEU A 892 62.12 8.15 -88.46
N GLN A 893 61.32 9.17 -88.13
CA GLN A 893 60.98 9.53 -86.75
C GLN A 893 59.86 8.63 -86.18
N MET A 894 58.89 8.23 -87.02
CA MET A 894 57.74 7.42 -86.61
C MET A 894 58.11 6.01 -86.11
N HIS A 895 59.16 5.40 -86.67
CA HIS A 895 59.59 4.06 -86.27
C HIS A 895 60.21 4.02 -84.86
N ASN A 896 61.00 5.05 -84.50
CA ASN A 896 61.62 5.14 -83.17
C ASN A 896 60.62 5.42 -82.04
N ASP A 897 59.49 6.06 -82.34
CA ASP A 897 58.45 6.37 -81.35
C ASP A 897 57.57 5.15 -81.04
N PHE A 898 57.37 4.25 -82.00
CA PHE A 898 56.63 2.99 -81.84
C PHE A 898 57.26 2.05 -80.80
N ASP A 899 58.58 1.83 -80.89
CA ASP A 899 59.29 0.95 -79.97
C ASP A 899 59.21 1.42 -78.50
N LYS A 900 59.21 2.74 -78.27
CA LYS A 900 59.04 3.33 -76.93
C LYS A 900 57.63 3.14 -76.39
N GLN A 901 56.61 3.18 -77.25
CA GLN A 901 55.21 3.02 -76.83
C GLN A 901 54.90 1.58 -76.41
N ILE A 902 55.42 0.58 -77.13
CA ILE A 902 55.26 -0.84 -76.75
C ILE A 902 55.83 -1.12 -75.35
N GLN A 903 57.04 -0.62 -75.05
CA GLN A 903 57.64 -0.82 -73.72
C GLN A 903 56.84 -0.18 -72.59
N LYS A 904 56.24 0.99 -72.83
CA LYS A 904 55.42 1.70 -71.84
C LYS A 904 54.15 0.94 -71.47
N ILE A 905 53.48 0.33 -72.45
CA ILE A 905 52.24 -0.42 -72.23
C ILE A 905 52.50 -1.71 -71.47
N LYS A 906 53.59 -2.42 -71.77
CA LYS A 906 53.98 -3.63 -71.04
C LYS A 906 54.20 -3.36 -69.54
N LEU A 907 54.90 -2.28 -69.19
CA LEU A 907 55.10 -1.89 -67.78
C LEU A 907 53.79 -1.51 -67.07
N GLN A 908 52.83 -0.92 -67.79
CA GLN A 908 51.53 -0.56 -67.24
C GLN A 908 50.64 -1.79 -66.98
N HIS A 909 50.67 -2.77 -67.88
CA HIS A 909 49.99 -4.06 -67.73
C HIS A 909 50.47 -4.81 -66.46
N ASP A 910 51.78 -4.97 -66.29
CA ASP A 910 52.35 -5.71 -65.16
C ASP A 910 52.01 -5.06 -63.81
N LYS A 911 51.97 -3.73 -63.76
CA LYS A 911 51.56 -2.97 -62.57
C LYS A 911 50.08 -3.17 -62.22
N ASN A 912 49.22 -3.31 -63.22
CA ASN A 912 47.79 -3.54 -63.01
C ASN A 912 47.51 -4.96 -62.48
N ILE A 913 48.20 -5.98 -63.01
CA ILE A 913 48.08 -7.36 -62.51
C ILE A 913 48.48 -7.45 -61.02
N LEU A 914 49.60 -6.83 -60.63
CA LEU A 914 50.06 -6.84 -59.24
C LEU A 914 49.03 -6.25 -58.27
N LYS A 915 48.40 -5.12 -58.62
CA LYS A 915 47.33 -4.51 -57.79
C LYS A 915 46.13 -5.43 -57.59
N HIS A 916 45.70 -6.13 -58.63
CA HIS A 916 44.57 -7.06 -58.53
C HIS A 916 44.91 -8.27 -57.64
N ASN A 917 46.15 -8.79 -57.72
CA ASN A 917 46.61 -9.89 -56.86
C ASN A 917 46.66 -9.49 -55.38
N GLU A 918 47.16 -8.29 -55.06
CA GLU A 918 47.19 -7.76 -53.69
C GLU A 918 45.78 -7.61 -53.09
N ALA A 919 44.82 -7.12 -53.89
CA ALA A 919 43.42 -6.98 -53.47
C ALA A 919 42.77 -8.33 -53.12
N MET A 920 43.06 -9.38 -53.89
CA MET A 920 42.52 -10.73 -53.64
C MET A 920 43.12 -11.39 -52.39
N LEU A 921 44.43 -11.18 -52.13
CA LEU A 921 45.09 -11.64 -50.91
C LEU A 921 44.45 -11.03 -49.64
N LEU A 922 44.11 -9.74 -49.69
CA LEU A 922 43.46 -9.05 -48.57
C LEU A 922 42.06 -9.60 -48.29
N LYS A 923 41.24 -9.83 -49.33
CA LYS A 923 39.93 -10.47 -49.20
C LYS A 923 40.01 -11.88 -48.58
N THR A 924 41.04 -12.65 -48.95
CA THR A 924 41.27 -14.01 -48.42
C THR A 924 41.66 -14.00 -46.93
N LYS A 925 42.48 -13.03 -46.49
CA LYS A 925 42.79 -12.84 -45.06
C LYS A 925 41.55 -12.46 -44.24
N ASN A 926 40.69 -11.59 -44.77
CA ASN A 926 39.47 -11.17 -44.10
C ASN A 926 38.48 -12.33 -43.88
N LEU A 927 38.34 -13.24 -44.87
CA LEU A 927 37.49 -14.42 -44.73
C LEU A 927 37.96 -15.37 -43.62
N LYS A 928 39.28 -15.61 -43.50
CA LYS A 928 39.85 -16.44 -42.43
C LYS A 928 39.61 -15.83 -41.04
N ALA A 929 39.80 -14.52 -40.90
CA ALA A 929 39.50 -13.81 -39.65
C ALA A 929 38.01 -13.91 -39.26
N LEU A 930 37.12 -13.85 -40.25
CA LEU A 930 35.67 -14.02 -40.03
C LEU A 930 35.32 -15.44 -39.56
N GLU A 931 35.97 -16.48 -40.11
CA GLU A 931 35.78 -17.87 -39.70
C GLU A 931 36.14 -18.10 -38.23
N GLU A 932 37.33 -17.64 -37.82
CA GLU A 932 37.81 -17.76 -36.44
C GLU A 932 36.93 -16.97 -35.46
N SER A 933 36.51 -15.75 -35.84
CA SER A 933 35.58 -14.94 -35.05
C SER A 933 34.23 -15.62 -34.87
N THR A 934 33.69 -16.23 -35.92
CA THR A 934 32.38 -16.91 -35.90
C THR A 934 32.41 -18.14 -35.00
N LYS A 935 33.47 -18.96 -35.08
CA LYS A 935 33.67 -20.13 -34.20
C LYS A 935 33.74 -19.74 -32.72
N LEU A 936 34.49 -18.68 -32.39
CA LEU A 936 34.60 -18.17 -31.02
C LEU A 936 33.26 -17.64 -30.49
N LYS A 937 32.54 -16.84 -31.30
CA LYS A 937 31.22 -16.29 -30.93
C LYS A 937 30.19 -17.41 -30.68
N ASN A 938 30.13 -18.42 -31.54
CA ASN A 938 29.21 -19.56 -31.38
C ASN A 938 29.53 -20.40 -30.14
N GLY A 939 30.82 -20.60 -29.82
CA GLY A 939 31.26 -21.27 -28.60
C GLY A 939 30.88 -20.51 -27.32
N GLN A 940 31.09 -19.19 -27.30
CA GLN A 940 30.72 -18.32 -26.17
C GLN A 940 29.20 -18.26 -25.96
N LEU A 941 28.42 -18.16 -27.05
CA LEU A 941 26.96 -18.20 -26.99
C LEU A 941 26.47 -19.51 -26.36
N SER A 942 26.96 -20.65 -26.85
CA SER A 942 26.57 -21.97 -26.34
C SER A 942 26.85 -22.10 -24.83
N MET A 943 28.05 -21.71 -24.38
CA MET A 943 28.43 -21.74 -22.96
C MET A 943 27.54 -20.83 -22.09
N ARG A 944 27.24 -19.60 -22.56
CA ARG A 944 26.39 -18.64 -21.84
C ARG A 944 24.97 -19.18 -21.64
N PHE A 945 24.39 -19.80 -22.66
CA PHE A 945 23.03 -20.33 -22.59
C PHE A 945 22.94 -21.60 -21.72
N THR A 946 23.94 -22.49 -21.76
CA THR A 946 24.00 -23.63 -20.82
C THR A 946 24.09 -23.15 -19.37
N GLN A 947 24.88 -22.11 -19.08
CA GLN A 947 24.94 -21.53 -17.74
C GLN A 947 23.61 -20.88 -17.31
N ALA A 948 22.89 -20.25 -18.24
CA ALA A 948 21.58 -19.68 -17.98
C ALA A 948 20.54 -20.76 -17.66
N GLU A 949 20.53 -21.87 -18.40
CA GLU A 949 19.66 -23.02 -18.16
C GLU A 949 19.87 -23.62 -16.77
N VAL A 950 21.13 -23.86 -16.36
CA VAL A 950 21.47 -24.37 -15.02
C VAL A 950 20.96 -23.43 -13.93
N LYS A 951 21.18 -22.12 -14.08
CA LYS A 951 20.69 -21.11 -13.12
C LYS A 951 19.17 -21.09 -13.02
N LEU A 952 18.46 -21.20 -14.14
CA LEU A 952 16.99 -21.24 -14.16
C LEU A 952 16.46 -22.49 -13.44
N ILE A 953 17.11 -23.65 -13.64
CA ILE A 953 16.76 -24.90 -12.95
C ILE A 953 16.99 -24.77 -11.43
N GLU A 954 18.11 -24.20 -11.00
CA GLU A 954 18.42 -23.97 -9.57
C GLU A 954 17.40 -23.01 -8.92
N LEU A 955 17.10 -21.88 -9.56
CA LEU A 955 16.09 -20.93 -9.09
C LEU A 955 14.71 -21.57 -8.96
N ASN A 956 14.33 -22.46 -9.88
CA ASN A 956 13.06 -23.17 -9.80
C ASN A 956 13.02 -24.15 -8.63
N LYS A 957 14.11 -24.88 -8.37
CA LYS A 957 14.23 -25.77 -7.20
C LYS A 957 14.09 -25.00 -5.89
N GLU A 958 14.76 -23.85 -5.77
CA GLU A 958 14.63 -22.98 -4.59
C GLU A 958 13.19 -22.46 -4.42
N LYS A 959 12.53 -22.03 -5.50
CA LYS A 959 11.12 -21.60 -5.47
C LYS A 959 10.20 -22.71 -4.95
N ILE A 960 10.34 -23.94 -5.45
CA ILE A 960 9.53 -25.08 -5.01
C ILE A 960 9.76 -25.38 -3.52
N ALA A 961 11.02 -25.42 -3.07
CA ALA A 961 11.36 -25.63 -1.67
C ALA A 961 10.78 -24.53 -0.76
N ASN A 962 10.78 -23.27 -1.21
CA ASN A 962 10.17 -22.16 -0.48
C ASN A 962 8.65 -22.31 -0.35
N PHE A 963 7.96 -22.80 -1.39
CA PHE A 963 6.53 -23.09 -1.32
C PHE A 963 6.20 -24.20 -0.31
N GLU A 964 6.97 -25.29 -0.30
CA GLU A 964 6.80 -26.38 0.68
C GLU A 964 7.03 -25.91 2.12
N GLN A 965 8.10 -25.15 2.37
CA GLN A 965 8.36 -24.57 3.69
C GLN A 965 7.26 -23.62 4.13
N SER A 966 6.67 -22.85 3.20
CA SER A 966 5.55 -21.95 3.50
C SER A 966 4.31 -22.72 3.95
N ILE A 967 3.96 -23.81 3.25
CA ILE A 967 2.84 -24.70 3.64
C ILE A 967 3.08 -25.28 5.03
N GLN A 968 4.28 -25.80 5.30
CA GLN A 968 4.63 -26.39 6.61
C GLN A 968 4.54 -25.37 7.75
N LYS A 969 5.08 -24.16 7.55
CA LYS A 969 5.00 -23.07 8.54
C LYS A 969 3.55 -22.69 8.83
N LYS A 970 2.73 -22.51 7.80
CA LYS A 970 1.30 -22.17 7.93
C LYS A 970 0.51 -23.27 8.63
N HIS A 971 0.77 -24.54 8.29
CA HIS A 971 0.15 -25.69 8.94
C HIS A 971 0.50 -25.75 10.44
N SER A 972 1.78 -25.52 10.79
CA SER A 972 2.21 -25.47 12.19
C SER A 972 1.52 -24.35 12.98
N LEU A 973 1.24 -23.22 12.33
CA LEU A 973 0.56 -22.08 12.93
C LEU A 973 -0.94 -22.35 13.12
N LEU A 974 -1.58 -23.04 12.17
CA LEU A 974 -2.95 -23.54 12.32
C LEU A 974 -3.07 -24.50 13.51
N LEU A 975 -2.18 -25.48 13.65
CA LEU A 975 -2.19 -26.42 14.77
C LEU A 975 -2.06 -25.70 16.12
N LYS A 976 -1.17 -24.69 16.21
CA LYS A 976 -1.03 -23.85 17.40
C LYS A 976 -2.31 -23.06 17.72
N LYS A 977 -3.00 -22.51 16.70
CA LYS A 977 -4.29 -21.82 16.88
C LYS A 977 -5.37 -22.77 17.38
N ILE A 978 -5.50 -23.96 16.77
CA ILE A 978 -6.47 -24.97 17.19
C ILE A 978 -6.21 -25.39 18.64
N GLN A 979 -4.94 -25.60 19.02
CA GLN A 979 -4.56 -25.91 20.39
C GLN A 979 -4.92 -24.79 21.37
N SER A 980 -4.67 -23.52 21.00
CA SER A 980 -5.09 -22.36 21.79
C SER A 980 -6.61 -22.32 22.00
N TYR A 981 -7.40 -22.61 20.97
CA TYR A 981 -8.87 -22.68 21.09
C TYR A 981 -9.33 -23.83 22.00
N ALA A 982 -8.64 -24.97 21.97
CA ALA A 982 -8.92 -26.08 22.88
C ALA A 982 -8.59 -25.73 24.34
N ASP A 983 -7.49 -25.01 24.58
CA ASP A 983 -7.11 -24.55 25.93
C ASP A 983 -8.04 -23.43 26.44
N GLU A 984 -8.52 -22.55 25.56
CA GLU A 984 -9.57 -21.57 25.85
C GLU A 984 -10.91 -22.23 26.25
N LEU A 985 -11.25 -23.36 25.63
CA LEU A 985 -12.45 -24.12 25.98
C LEU A 985 -12.31 -24.80 27.34
N LYS A 986 -11.15 -25.43 27.62
CA LYS A 986 -10.86 -26.04 28.93
C LYS A 986 -10.91 -25.01 30.05
N SER A 987 -10.29 -23.85 29.86
CA SER A 987 -10.31 -22.76 30.85
C SER A 987 -11.72 -22.17 31.04
N ALA A 988 -12.54 -22.12 29.99
CA ALA A 988 -13.95 -21.73 30.13
C ALA A 988 -14.75 -22.73 30.96
N GLN A 989 -14.49 -24.03 30.79
CA GLN A 989 -15.14 -25.09 31.57
C GLN A 989 -14.78 -24.99 33.06
N THR A 990 -13.49 -24.89 33.37
CA THR A 990 -13.04 -24.77 34.78
C THR A 990 -13.59 -23.51 35.43
N LYS A 991 -13.64 -22.38 34.70
CA LYS A 991 -14.24 -21.13 35.19
C LYS A 991 -15.73 -21.28 35.46
N LYS A 992 -16.47 -21.96 34.58
CA LYS A 992 -17.90 -22.26 34.76
C LYS A 992 -18.15 -23.05 36.05
N ASP A 993 -17.43 -24.16 36.21
CA ASP A 993 -17.64 -25.07 37.34
C ASP A 993 -17.26 -24.41 38.68
N LEU A 994 -16.17 -23.63 38.71
CA LEU A 994 -15.80 -22.82 39.89
C LEU A 994 -16.86 -21.75 40.20
N SER A 995 -17.36 -21.05 39.19
CA SER A 995 -18.35 -19.98 39.38
C SER A 995 -19.68 -20.52 39.93
N ILE A 996 -20.12 -21.69 39.44
CA ILE A 996 -21.31 -22.38 39.96
C ILE A 996 -21.09 -22.76 41.44
N LYS A 997 -19.99 -23.43 41.75
CA LYS A 997 -19.67 -23.88 43.12
C LYS A 997 -19.53 -22.72 44.11
N ASP A 998 -18.91 -21.62 43.70
CA ASP A 998 -18.78 -20.41 44.50
C ASP A 998 -20.15 -19.76 44.79
N ASN A 999 -21.04 -19.72 43.80
CA ASN A 999 -22.36 -19.16 44.00
C ASN A 999 -23.26 -20.07 44.85
N GLU A 1000 -23.19 -21.38 44.66
CA GLU A 1000 -23.84 -22.38 45.52
C GLU A 1000 -23.42 -22.21 46.98
N SER A 1001 -22.11 -22.12 47.26
CA SER A 1001 -21.61 -21.94 48.62
C SER A 1001 -22.07 -20.62 49.27
N LYS A 1002 -22.07 -19.52 48.51
CA LYS A 1002 -22.59 -18.21 48.96
C LYS A 1002 -24.07 -18.27 49.31
N LEU A 1003 -24.88 -18.91 48.47
CA LEU A 1003 -26.32 -19.05 48.67
C LEU A 1003 -26.66 -20.01 49.81
N LEU A 1004 -25.88 -21.09 50.01
CA LEU A 1004 -26.00 -21.96 51.17
C LEU A 1004 -25.66 -21.23 52.48
N ALA A 1005 -24.57 -20.46 52.50
CA ALA A 1005 -24.21 -19.63 53.65
C ALA A 1005 -25.30 -18.57 53.96
N PHE A 1006 -25.90 -17.98 52.92
CA PHE A 1006 -27.02 -17.07 53.08
C PHE A 1006 -28.27 -17.77 53.65
N THR A 1007 -28.58 -18.98 53.18
CA THR A 1007 -29.69 -19.80 53.69
C THR A 1007 -29.51 -20.09 55.18
N SER A 1008 -28.31 -20.49 55.61
CA SER A 1008 -27.99 -20.71 57.02
C SER A 1008 -28.16 -19.43 57.86
N LYS A 1009 -27.73 -18.26 57.34
CA LYS A 1009 -27.96 -16.97 58.01
C LYS A 1009 -29.44 -16.65 58.17
N VAL A 1010 -30.26 -16.94 57.15
CA VAL A 1010 -31.72 -16.77 57.20
C VAL A 1010 -32.33 -17.67 58.27
N GLU A 1011 -31.94 -18.94 58.34
CA GLU A 1011 -32.41 -19.88 59.36
C GLU A 1011 -32.06 -19.42 60.77
N ILE A 1012 -30.82 -18.97 60.99
CA ILE A 1012 -30.37 -18.44 62.30
C ILE A 1012 -31.18 -17.19 62.68
N HIS A 1013 -31.42 -16.29 61.73
CA HIS A 1013 -32.19 -15.07 61.97
C HIS A 1013 -33.66 -15.37 62.32
N GLU A 1014 -34.32 -16.23 61.57
CA GLU A 1014 -35.71 -16.64 61.85
C GLU A 1014 -35.83 -17.43 63.15
N ARG A 1015 -34.84 -18.27 63.51
CA ARG A 1015 -34.79 -18.94 64.82
C ARG A 1015 -34.69 -17.94 65.97
N LYS A 1016 -33.91 -16.86 65.83
CA LYS A 1016 -33.84 -15.79 66.84
C LYS A 1016 -35.18 -15.05 67.00
N ILE A 1017 -35.86 -14.77 65.89
CA ILE A 1017 -37.20 -14.17 65.91
C ILE A 1017 -38.19 -15.11 66.62
N LEU A 1018 -38.20 -16.40 66.25
CA LEU A 1018 -39.04 -17.40 66.87
C LEU A 1018 -38.78 -17.48 68.39
N GLN A 1019 -37.52 -17.51 68.84
CA GLN A 1019 -37.20 -17.53 70.26
C GLN A 1019 -37.76 -16.31 71.03
N LYS A 1020 -37.73 -15.13 70.41
CA LYS A 1020 -38.32 -13.91 70.97
C LYS A 1020 -39.84 -14.03 71.04
N ASP A 1021 -40.48 -14.42 69.94
CA ASP A 1021 -41.94 -14.57 69.85
C ASP A 1021 -42.46 -15.62 70.86
N LEU A 1022 -41.76 -16.76 70.99
CA LEU A 1022 -42.09 -17.79 71.98
C LEU A 1022 -41.92 -17.30 73.43
N LYS A 1023 -40.90 -16.48 73.70
CA LYS A 1023 -40.67 -15.90 75.03
C LYS A 1023 -41.76 -14.89 75.39
N ASP A 1024 -42.13 -14.02 74.45
CA ASP A 1024 -43.16 -13.01 74.63
C ASP A 1024 -44.55 -13.66 74.81
N ALA A 1025 -44.87 -14.70 74.01
CA ALA A 1025 -46.08 -15.50 74.17
C ALA A 1025 -46.13 -16.18 75.55
N LYS A 1026 -45.05 -16.87 75.96
CA LYS A 1026 -44.95 -17.48 77.31
C LYS A 1026 -45.13 -16.46 78.42
N ALA A 1027 -44.49 -15.29 78.32
CA ALA A 1027 -44.61 -14.23 79.32
C ALA A 1027 -46.04 -13.67 79.40
N SER A 1028 -46.70 -13.47 78.26
CA SER A 1028 -48.09 -13.01 78.17
C SER A 1028 -49.06 -13.98 78.87
N TYR A 1029 -48.95 -15.29 78.60
CA TYR A 1029 -49.81 -16.29 79.26
C TYR A 1029 -49.45 -16.51 80.73
N GLN A 1030 -48.17 -16.45 81.10
CA GLN A 1030 -47.77 -16.50 82.50
C GLN A 1030 -48.28 -15.29 83.29
N PHE A 1031 -48.27 -14.10 82.68
CA PHE A 1031 -48.86 -12.90 83.26
C PHE A 1031 -50.37 -13.11 83.48
N LYS A 1032 -51.11 -13.56 82.45
CA LYS A 1032 -52.55 -13.88 82.54
C LYS A 1032 -52.85 -14.94 83.60
N GLN A 1033 -51.98 -15.92 83.82
CA GLN A 1033 -52.13 -16.93 84.87
C GLN A 1033 -51.79 -16.37 86.27
N ARG A 1034 -50.83 -15.45 86.39
CA ARG A 1034 -50.45 -14.81 87.66
C ARG A 1034 -51.52 -13.84 88.16
N THR A 1035 -52.17 -13.11 87.25
CA THR A 1035 -53.29 -12.23 87.58
C THR A 1035 -54.52 -12.99 88.09
N LEU A 1036 -54.58 -14.32 87.98
CA LEU A 1036 -55.64 -15.15 88.59
C LEU A 1036 -55.36 -15.54 90.05
N LYS A 1037 -54.14 -15.31 90.55
CA LYS A 1037 -53.74 -15.61 91.94
C LYS A 1037 -53.87 -14.40 92.87
N LEU A 1038 -53.91 -13.19 92.30
CA LEU A 1038 -54.30 -11.95 92.95
C LEU A 1038 -55.83 -11.88 92.96
#